data_AF-A0AA35SNX3-F1
#
_entry.id   AF-A0AA35SNX3-F1
#
_cell.length_a   1.000
_cell.length_b   1.000
_cell.length_c   1.000
_cell.angle_alpha   90.00
_cell.angle_beta   90.00
_cell.angle_gamma   90.00
#
_symmetry.space_group_name_H-M   'P 1'
#
loop_
_entity.id
_entity.type
_entity.pdbx_description
1 polymer ?
#
loop_
_entity_poly.entity_id
_entity_poly.type
_entity_poly.pdbx_seq_one_letter_code
_entity_poly.pdbx_strand_id
1 'polypeptide(L)'
;MQRSTNRILTTHAGRLPNPSNIDEIMEARANNDQSRFDALVPAAVADLVRKQRELKNDIHSDGEFWKARDGKYYDSRSTGIEMRPVADDAPPSIVFFQQERQMPEFRDFYEIYDAMGNVPVPGVTAQRQVERGTITGPMEYRGQEAIKHEIGPARGLINAGPLAQIKEQGCTVVTGGGHAIAVFFHDGQVHAVDNRCPHMGFPLERGSVRDGILTCHWHHARFELSSGGTFNPFADDVRTFPVNVVEGEVWIDPAPAPRDEARHWQRRLQDGMEHNLRLVIAKAVLGLQAAGSDYLEPLRTGTRFGTTYSADGWGAAMTILTCTANMMPHLQVEDRPRALYQGLLHVARECAGKPPRFSVEPLPTAEPRPEVFAGWFRNFINVRDAEGAERCLITAIECGISREDIASMMFAAATDHIYLDGGHVLDFANKAVELLGHLGWEIAGQVLPSLVHGMARARRSQELSQWRDPIDIASMVWEAREQLPGLLEQGRNHSGNWDDADSLAFQMLGDSPDEIMVGIKEAIAKGATAGQLGSAVAHAAFLRMAHFHTSNEFRDWDTVHNTLTAANALHQALKRTPTPELMRGVFDVAMSIYLDRFLNMPPQRLPDAGPSADFPAEQLDRILEMVDVRQQVEETAQAVSGYLAGDGNPADLTATLGRMMLREDANFHSFQIAEAAFKQFDERQGTESGRHVMIGLSRFLAAHSPTPRAEGQTYQIALRLQRGEEIYQ
;
A
#
# COMPACT_ATOMS: atom_id res chain seq x y z
N MET A 1 22.15 43.77 -0.15
CA MET A 1 22.82 43.05 0.96
C MET A 1 21.87 43.10 2.15
N GLN A 2 21.38 41.96 2.64
CA GLN A 2 20.54 41.93 3.84
C GLN A 2 21.39 42.38 5.04
N ARG A 3 20.92 43.37 5.81
CA ARG A 3 21.63 43.88 6.99
C ARG A 3 20.98 43.27 8.23
N SER A 4 21.71 42.42 8.95
CA SER A 4 21.29 41.94 10.27
C SER A 4 21.64 42.99 11.31
N THR A 5 20.66 43.43 12.11
CA THR A 5 20.87 44.34 13.24
C THR A 5 21.19 43.61 14.54
N ASN A 6 21.01 42.29 14.58
CA ASN A 6 21.02 41.50 15.82
C ASN A 6 22.28 40.63 15.96
N ARG A 7 23.03 40.41 14.88
CA ARG A 7 24.30 39.68 14.90
C ARG A 7 25.17 40.06 13.71
N ILE A 8 26.48 39.85 13.84
CA ILE A 8 27.42 39.94 12.73
C ILE A 8 27.15 38.75 11.80
N LEU A 9 26.90 39.04 10.52
CA LEU A 9 26.81 38.01 9.49
C LEU A 9 28.24 37.55 9.15
N THR A 10 28.52 36.27 9.33
CA THR A 10 29.82 35.66 9.04
C THR A 10 29.80 35.08 7.63
N THR A 11 30.78 35.45 6.82
CA THR A 11 31.05 34.82 5.52
C THR A 11 32.41 34.12 5.59
N HIS A 12 32.63 33.14 4.73
CA HIS A 12 33.99 32.71 4.45
C HIS A 12 34.76 33.82 3.70
N ALA A 13 36.06 33.94 3.98
CA ALA A 13 36.98 34.82 3.25
C ALA A 13 38.07 33.97 2.58
N GLY A 14 37.98 33.81 1.26
CA GLY A 14 38.97 33.11 0.45
C GLY A 14 38.45 31.83 -0.23
N ARG A 15 39.39 30.95 -0.59
CA ARG A 15 39.11 29.66 -1.23
C ARG A 15 38.87 28.58 -0.17
N LEU A 16 37.77 27.85 -0.30
CA LEU A 16 37.46 26.72 0.58
C LEU A 16 38.24 25.45 0.16
N PRO A 17 38.41 24.48 1.07
CA PRO A 17 38.81 23.13 0.70
C PRO A 17 37.93 22.60 -0.42
N ASN A 18 38.54 21.91 -1.38
CA ASN A 18 37.84 21.43 -2.56
C ASN A 18 36.65 20.50 -2.17
N PRO A 19 35.59 20.49 -3.00
CA PRO A 19 34.46 19.57 -2.83
C PRO A 19 34.92 18.12 -2.97
N SER A 20 34.12 17.18 -2.45
CA SER A 20 34.48 15.75 -2.45
C SER A 20 34.67 15.15 -3.85
N ASN A 21 34.06 15.70 -4.89
CA ASN A 21 34.14 15.25 -6.28
C ASN A 21 35.07 16.10 -7.17
N ILE A 22 36.03 16.83 -6.58
CA ILE A 22 36.91 17.74 -7.34
C ILE A 22 37.73 17.04 -8.42
N ASP A 23 38.17 15.81 -8.20
CA ASP A 23 39.02 15.07 -9.15
C ASP A 23 38.26 14.80 -10.46
N GLU A 24 36.97 14.42 -10.37
CA GLU A 24 36.09 14.24 -11.52
C GLU A 24 35.84 15.54 -12.28
N ILE A 25 35.72 16.66 -11.54
CA ILE A 25 35.55 18.00 -12.12
C ILE A 25 36.82 18.43 -12.87
N MET A 26 37.99 18.16 -12.30
CA MET A 26 39.28 18.45 -12.94
C MET A 26 39.52 17.56 -14.17
N GLU A 27 39.10 16.29 -14.12
CA GLU A 27 39.15 15.38 -15.27
C GLU A 27 38.26 15.87 -16.42
N ALA A 28 37.00 16.22 -16.15
CA ALA A 28 36.08 16.77 -17.16
C ALA A 28 36.65 18.06 -17.79
N ARG A 29 37.24 18.93 -16.97
CA ARG A 29 37.91 20.16 -17.42
C ARG A 29 39.14 19.88 -18.28
N ALA A 30 39.97 18.91 -17.91
CA ALA A 30 41.16 18.52 -18.69
C ALA A 30 40.79 17.97 -20.07
N ASN A 31 39.65 17.28 -20.16
CA ASN A 31 39.13 16.71 -21.40
C ASN A 31 38.28 17.69 -22.24
N ASN A 32 38.13 18.95 -21.81
CA ASN A 32 37.20 19.93 -22.40
C ASN A 32 35.74 19.42 -22.53
N ASP A 33 35.30 18.57 -21.60
CA ASP A 33 33.92 18.03 -21.55
C ASP A 33 33.03 18.95 -20.71
N GLN A 34 32.49 20.00 -21.36
CA GLN A 34 31.67 21.01 -20.69
C GLN A 34 30.38 20.43 -20.10
N SER A 35 29.76 19.45 -20.78
CA SER A 35 28.50 18.83 -20.34
C SER A 35 28.68 18.05 -19.04
N ARG A 36 29.72 17.20 -18.97
CA ARG A 36 30.06 16.47 -17.75
C ARG A 36 30.49 17.41 -16.63
N PHE A 37 31.23 18.47 -16.96
CA PHE A 37 31.62 19.49 -15.98
C PHE A 37 30.40 20.17 -15.35
N ASP A 38 29.44 20.63 -16.16
CA ASP A 38 28.23 21.30 -15.68
C ASP A 38 27.34 20.37 -14.84
N ALA A 39 27.32 19.06 -15.14
CA ALA A 39 26.58 18.06 -14.36
C ALA A 39 27.19 17.81 -12.95
N LEU A 40 28.51 17.96 -12.80
CA LEU A 40 29.23 17.69 -11.55
C LEU A 40 29.25 18.87 -10.57
N VAL A 41 29.16 20.11 -11.09
CA VAL A 41 29.25 21.35 -10.32
C VAL A 41 28.15 21.51 -9.25
N PRO A 42 26.86 21.23 -9.52
CA PRO A 42 25.81 21.39 -8.53
C PRO A 42 26.04 20.56 -7.26
N ALA A 43 26.49 19.31 -7.42
CA ALA A 43 26.81 18.43 -6.29
C ALA A 43 27.98 18.98 -5.45
N ALA A 44 29.01 19.52 -6.12
CA ALA A 44 30.13 20.19 -5.47
C ALA A 44 29.70 21.44 -4.69
N VAL A 45 28.87 22.29 -5.29
CA VAL A 45 28.34 23.50 -4.62
C VAL A 45 27.47 23.10 -3.43
N ALA A 46 26.59 22.11 -3.57
CA ALA A 46 25.75 21.61 -2.48
C ALA A 46 26.60 21.06 -1.32
N ASP A 47 27.67 20.32 -1.61
CA ASP A 47 28.64 19.85 -0.62
C ASP A 47 29.27 21.01 0.17
N LEU A 48 29.76 22.04 -0.54
CA LEU A 48 30.38 23.21 0.08
C LEU A 48 29.39 24.06 0.86
N VAL A 49 28.17 24.25 0.37
CA VAL A 49 27.11 24.97 1.08
C VAL A 49 26.72 24.22 2.35
N ARG A 50 26.59 22.89 2.29
CA ARG A 50 26.34 22.05 3.46
C ARG A 50 27.45 22.19 4.51
N LYS A 51 28.72 22.07 4.11
CA LYS A 51 29.88 22.29 5.01
C LYS A 51 29.85 23.69 5.63
N GLN A 52 29.55 24.72 4.84
CA GLN A 52 29.42 26.09 5.35
C GLN A 52 28.25 26.26 6.34
N ARG A 53 27.12 25.57 6.11
CA ARG A 53 25.99 25.54 7.06
C ARG A 53 26.35 24.84 8.36
N GLU A 54 27.05 23.70 8.28
CA GLU A 54 27.56 22.97 9.45
C GLU A 54 28.53 23.84 10.27
N LEU A 55 29.37 24.61 9.59
CA LEU A 55 30.27 25.60 10.18
C LEU A 55 29.57 26.90 10.62
N LYS A 56 28.25 27.01 10.41
CA LYS A 56 27.41 28.15 10.80
C LYS A 56 27.80 29.48 10.12
N ASN A 57 28.28 29.42 8.89
CA ASN A 57 28.40 30.62 8.06
C ASN A 57 27.00 31.17 7.75
N ASP A 58 26.86 32.50 7.69
CA ASP A 58 25.60 33.17 7.37
C ASP A 58 25.44 33.43 5.87
N ILE A 59 26.55 33.70 5.17
CA ILE A 59 26.58 33.96 3.73
C ILE A 59 27.40 32.84 3.09
N HIS A 60 26.73 32.03 2.26
CA HIS A 60 27.34 30.91 1.56
C HIS A 60 27.81 31.32 0.16
N SER A 61 28.91 30.74 -0.28
CA SER A 61 29.40 30.84 -1.66
C SER A 61 29.75 29.46 -2.21
N ASP A 62 30.11 29.39 -3.49
CA ASP A 62 30.66 28.19 -4.11
C ASP A 62 32.09 27.88 -3.62
N GLY A 63 32.67 28.62 -2.66
CA GLY A 63 34.01 28.33 -2.14
C GLY A 63 35.15 28.57 -3.15
N GLU A 64 34.86 29.24 -4.27
CA GLU A 64 35.83 29.58 -5.32
C GLU A 64 36.56 28.37 -5.96
N PHE A 65 35.99 27.16 -5.91
CA PHE A 65 36.71 25.96 -6.41
C PHE A 65 36.75 25.87 -7.95
N TRP A 66 35.67 26.25 -8.65
CA TRP A 66 35.53 26.04 -10.10
C TRP A 66 35.76 27.28 -10.95
N LYS A 67 35.54 28.48 -10.39
CA LYS A 67 36.00 29.74 -10.96
C LYS A 67 37.47 29.89 -10.63
N ALA A 68 38.33 29.13 -11.31
CA ALA A 68 39.76 29.33 -11.19
C ALA A 68 40.06 30.76 -11.66
N ARG A 69 40.22 31.69 -10.72
CA ARG A 69 40.48 33.12 -10.96
C ARG A 69 41.92 33.32 -11.44
N ASP A 70 42.29 32.61 -12.49
CA ASP A 70 43.58 32.70 -13.18
C ASP A 70 43.52 33.77 -14.29
N GLY A 71 44.66 34.06 -14.91
CA GLY A 71 44.73 35.02 -16.01
C GLY A 71 43.74 34.71 -17.13
N LYS A 72 43.58 33.42 -17.50
CA LYS A 72 42.66 32.97 -18.56
C LYS A 72 41.19 33.29 -18.24
N TYR A 73 40.78 33.20 -16.98
CA TYR A 73 39.43 33.60 -16.56
C TYR A 73 39.15 35.09 -16.80
N TYR A 74 40.11 35.97 -16.50
CA TYR A 74 39.98 37.41 -16.71
C TYR A 74 40.11 37.79 -18.20
N ASP A 75 41.07 37.19 -18.91
CA ASP A 75 41.33 37.45 -20.33
C ASP A 75 40.12 37.06 -21.20
N SER A 76 39.46 35.95 -20.88
CA SER A 76 38.24 35.53 -21.58
C SER A 76 37.06 36.48 -21.37
N ARG A 77 37.05 37.26 -20.28
CA ARG A 77 35.89 38.07 -19.86
C ARG A 77 36.07 39.58 -19.97
N SER A 78 37.26 40.04 -20.36
CA SER A 78 37.56 41.46 -20.53
C SER A 78 38.17 41.75 -21.91
N THR A 79 37.93 42.96 -22.43
CA THR A 79 38.59 43.51 -23.62
C THR A 79 39.72 44.46 -23.21
N GLY A 80 40.52 44.89 -24.20
CA GLY A 80 41.52 45.94 -23.98
C GLY A 80 42.83 45.46 -23.35
N ILE A 81 43.06 44.14 -23.22
CA ILE A 81 44.32 43.55 -22.76
C ILE A 81 44.96 42.77 -23.92
N GLU A 82 46.21 43.11 -24.26
CA GLU A 82 47.05 42.37 -25.20
C GLU A 82 48.28 41.80 -24.50
N MET A 83 48.63 40.55 -24.82
CA MET A 83 49.90 39.96 -24.39
C MET A 83 51.03 40.51 -25.27
N ARG A 84 52.04 41.09 -24.63
CA ARG A 84 53.24 41.63 -25.29
C ARG A 84 54.50 40.98 -24.74
N PRO A 85 55.59 40.85 -25.52
CA PRO A 85 56.85 40.31 -25.02
C PRO A 85 57.37 41.11 -23.82
N VAL A 86 57.96 40.41 -22.85
CA VAL A 86 58.70 41.06 -21.77
C VAL A 86 59.98 41.69 -22.34
N ALA A 87 60.27 42.93 -21.94
CA ALA A 87 61.49 43.65 -22.28
C ALA A 87 62.13 44.24 -21.02
N ASP A 88 63.40 44.67 -21.10
CA ASP A 88 64.16 45.18 -19.95
C ASP A 88 63.53 46.45 -19.34
N ASP A 89 62.92 47.30 -20.16
CA ASP A 89 62.16 48.49 -19.76
C ASP A 89 60.67 48.20 -19.47
N ALA A 90 60.22 46.98 -19.77
CA ALA A 90 58.84 46.52 -19.62
C ALA A 90 58.80 45.12 -18.99
N PRO A 91 59.16 44.99 -17.70
CA PRO A 91 59.27 43.72 -17.00
C PRO A 91 57.92 42.99 -16.87
N PRO A 92 57.91 41.69 -16.51
CA PRO A 92 56.72 40.85 -16.51
C PRO A 92 55.62 41.33 -15.55
N SER A 93 55.98 42.08 -14.52
CA SER A 93 55.08 42.57 -13.48
C SER A 93 55.55 43.91 -12.94
N ILE A 94 54.61 44.74 -12.46
CA ILE A 94 54.93 46.02 -11.80
C ILE A 94 55.75 45.84 -10.52
N VAL A 95 55.74 44.62 -9.95
CA VAL A 95 56.48 44.27 -8.74
C VAL A 95 57.99 44.45 -8.98
N PHE A 96 58.48 44.28 -10.21
CA PHE A 96 59.89 44.54 -10.58
C PHE A 96 60.29 46.03 -10.52
N PHE A 97 59.32 46.95 -10.43
CA PHE A 97 59.57 48.37 -10.20
C PHE A 97 59.48 48.77 -8.72
N GLN A 98 59.24 47.83 -7.81
CA GLN A 98 59.19 48.13 -6.37
C GLN A 98 60.56 48.59 -5.87
N GLN A 99 60.56 49.66 -5.09
CA GLN A 99 61.78 50.27 -4.59
C GLN A 99 62.54 49.31 -3.66
N GLU A 100 61.81 48.48 -2.90
CA GLU A 100 62.40 47.46 -2.03
C GLU A 100 63.20 46.39 -2.79
N ARG A 101 62.86 46.12 -4.05
CA ARG A 101 63.62 45.18 -4.90
C ARG A 101 64.97 45.71 -5.35
N GLN A 102 65.13 47.04 -5.36
CA GLN A 102 66.38 47.71 -5.73
C GLN A 102 67.26 48.00 -4.50
N MET A 103 66.74 47.74 -3.30
CA MET A 103 67.49 47.88 -2.05
C MET A 103 68.49 46.71 -1.91
N PRO A 104 69.79 47.00 -1.71
CA PRO A 104 70.82 45.96 -1.56
C PRO A 104 70.51 44.92 -0.48
N GLU A 105 69.81 45.33 0.58
CA GLU A 105 69.45 44.52 1.75
C GLU A 105 68.47 43.39 1.42
N PHE A 106 67.70 43.51 0.34
CA PHE A 106 66.74 42.49 -0.10
C PHE A 106 67.18 41.77 -1.37
N ARG A 107 68.38 42.04 -1.89
CA ARG A 107 68.88 41.46 -3.15
C ARG A 107 68.85 39.93 -3.12
N ASP A 108 69.42 39.32 -2.09
CA ASP A 108 69.47 37.85 -1.97
C ASP A 108 68.07 37.24 -1.82
N PHE A 109 67.17 37.93 -1.10
CA PHE A 109 65.77 37.50 -0.98
C PHE A 109 65.07 37.52 -2.34
N TYR A 110 65.20 38.59 -3.12
CA TYR A 110 64.55 38.70 -4.42
C TYR A 110 65.23 37.87 -5.52
N GLU A 111 66.55 37.61 -5.45
CA GLU A 111 67.23 36.66 -6.34
C GLU A 111 66.70 35.23 -6.12
N ILE A 112 66.46 34.83 -4.87
CA ILE A 112 65.79 33.55 -4.55
C ILE A 112 64.33 33.57 -4.98
N TYR A 113 63.61 34.65 -4.66
CA TYR A 113 62.19 34.81 -4.99
C TYR A 113 61.93 34.77 -6.49
N ASP A 114 62.76 35.42 -7.31
CA ASP A 114 62.63 35.42 -8.77
C ASP A 114 63.07 34.08 -9.38
N ALA A 115 63.98 33.33 -8.73
CA ALA A 115 64.32 31.97 -9.13
C ALA A 115 63.23 30.95 -8.78
N MET A 116 62.47 31.17 -7.70
CA MET A 116 61.48 30.21 -7.18
C MET A 116 60.02 30.55 -7.52
N GLY A 117 59.71 31.81 -7.89
CA GLY A 117 58.35 32.30 -8.11
C GLY A 117 57.58 32.58 -6.81
N ASN A 118 56.38 33.17 -6.92
CA ASN A 118 55.59 33.67 -5.77
C ASN A 118 55.17 32.60 -4.73
N VAL A 119 55.29 31.29 -5.02
CA VAL A 119 55.01 30.20 -4.08
C VAL A 119 55.95 29.02 -4.39
N PRO A 120 56.84 28.60 -3.47
CA PRO A 120 57.68 27.42 -3.70
C PRO A 120 56.83 26.15 -3.63
N VAL A 121 56.63 25.48 -4.77
CA VAL A 121 56.01 24.15 -4.83
C VAL A 121 57.13 23.12 -5.11
N PRO A 122 57.40 22.18 -4.19
CA PRO A 122 58.45 21.19 -4.39
C PRO A 122 58.25 20.39 -5.69
N GLY A 123 59.28 20.34 -6.53
CA GLY A 123 59.26 19.61 -7.81
C GLY A 123 58.69 20.37 -9.02
N VAL A 124 58.29 21.63 -8.86
CA VAL A 124 57.79 22.47 -9.96
C VAL A 124 58.78 23.61 -10.24
N THR A 125 59.37 23.63 -11.43
CA THR A 125 60.18 24.76 -11.90
C THR A 125 59.24 25.87 -12.39
N ALA A 126 59.29 27.05 -11.78
CA ALA A 126 58.51 28.19 -12.25
C ALA A 126 58.93 28.54 -13.69
N GLN A 127 57.98 28.56 -14.63
CA GLN A 127 58.27 28.97 -16.00
C GLN A 127 58.53 30.48 -16.03
N ARG A 128 59.64 30.88 -16.64
CA ARG A 128 59.98 32.30 -16.82
C ARG A 128 58.91 32.95 -17.71
N GLN A 129 58.27 33.99 -17.18
CA GLN A 129 57.20 34.69 -17.90
C GLN A 129 57.81 35.44 -19.10
N VAL A 130 57.43 35.05 -20.31
CA VAL A 130 57.92 35.62 -21.59
C VAL A 130 57.02 36.71 -22.15
N GLU A 131 55.79 36.81 -21.65
CA GLU A 131 54.79 37.80 -22.09
C GLU A 131 54.09 38.47 -20.89
N ARG A 132 53.72 39.74 -21.05
CA ARG A 132 52.98 40.55 -20.08
C ARG A 132 51.66 41.06 -20.66
N GLY A 133 50.60 41.05 -19.85
CA GLY A 133 49.35 41.72 -20.19
C GLY A 133 49.54 43.23 -20.18
N THR A 134 49.19 43.90 -21.28
CA THR A 134 49.25 45.35 -21.43
C THR A 134 47.87 45.87 -21.77
N ILE A 135 47.41 46.92 -21.08
CA ILE A 135 46.14 47.56 -21.40
C ILE A 135 46.35 48.41 -22.66
N THR A 136 45.74 48.01 -23.78
CA THR A 136 45.91 48.65 -25.09
C THR A 136 44.69 49.44 -25.55
N GLY A 137 43.59 49.38 -24.79
CA GLY A 137 42.37 50.14 -25.05
C GLY A 137 41.42 50.16 -23.84
N PRO A 138 40.21 50.73 -23.98
CA PRO A 138 39.18 50.68 -22.95
C PRO A 138 38.86 49.25 -22.54
N MET A 139 38.78 49.00 -21.23
CA MET A 139 38.41 47.69 -20.70
C MET A 139 36.89 47.58 -20.59
N GLU A 140 36.29 46.67 -21.35
CA GLU A 140 34.87 46.33 -21.26
C GLU A 140 34.70 44.86 -20.86
N TYR A 141 33.65 44.58 -20.10
CA TYR A 141 33.29 43.22 -19.72
C TYR A 141 32.53 42.54 -20.88
N ARG A 142 33.02 41.37 -21.31
CA ARG A 142 32.42 40.54 -22.38
C ARG A 142 31.99 39.14 -21.92
N GLY A 143 32.00 38.89 -20.61
CA GLY A 143 31.71 37.58 -20.02
C GLY A 143 30.25 37.34 -19.63
N GLN A 144 29.30 38.15 -20.12
CA GLN A 144 27.89 38.11 -19.71
C GLN A 144 27.28 36.72 -19.91
N GLU A 145 27.52 36.09 -21.06
CA GLU A 145 27.04 34.74 -21.35
C GLU A 145 27.67 33.68 -20.44
N ALA A 146 28.95 33.84 -20.09
CA ALA A 146 29.62 32.94 -19.14
C ALA A 146 29.05 33.09 -17.72
N ILE A 147 28.68 34.29 -17.28
CA ILE A 147 27.99 34.51 -16.00
C ILE A 147 26.61 33.87 -16.00
N LYS A 148 25.81 34.08 -17.07
CA LYS A 148 24.49 33.47 -17.19
C LYS A 148 24.58 31.95 -17.08
N HIS A 149 25.54 31.35 -17.79
CA HIS A 149 25.83 29.93 -17.70
C HIS A 149 26.21 29.50 -16.28
N GLU A 150 27.08 30.24 -15.58
CA GLU A 150 27.54 29.89 -14.23
C GLU A 150 26.45 29.96 -13.15
N ILE A 151 25.43 30.82 -13.30
CA ILE A 151 24.37 31.02 -12.28
C ILE A 151 23.49 29.77 -12.12
N GLY A 152 23.18 29.08 -13.22
CA GLY A 152 22.33 27.89 -13.23
C GLY A 152 22.90 26.75 -12.38
N PRO A 153 24.06 26.19 -12.76
CA PRO A 153 24.73 25.12 -12.02
C PRO A 153 25.02 25.48 -10.56
N ALA A 154 25.38 26.74 -10.28
CA ALA A 154 25.63 27.21 -8.91
C ALA A 154 24.37 27.26 -8.02
N ARG A 155 23.19 27.43 -8.63
CA ARG A 155 21.91 27.42 -7.91
C ARG A 155 21.15 26.10 -8.04
N GLY A 156 21.68 25.14 -8.80
CA GLY A 156 20.96 23.93 -9.18
C GLY A 156 19.73 24.19 -10.06
N LEU A 157 19.65 25.36 -10.71
CA LEU A 157 18.56 25.71 -11.61
C LEU A 157 18.81 25.15 -13.01
N ILE A 158 17.75 24.73 -13.68
CA ILE A 158 17.77 24.27 -15.07
C ILE A 158 17.50 25.47 -15.98
N ASN A 159 18.35 25.68 -16.98
CA ASN A 159 18.07 26.66 -18.03
C ASN A 159 17.04 26.09 -19.02
N ALA A 160 15.87 26.72 -19.15
CA ALA A 160 14.85 26.38 -20.15
C ALA A 160 15.03 27.13 -21.47
N GLY A 161 15.96 28.08 -21.52
CA GLY A 161 16.31 28.88 -22.69
C GLY A 161 15.68 30.27 -22.69
N PRO A 162 15.83 31.00 -23.82
CA PRO A 162 15.36 32.37 -23.94
C PRO A 162 13.83 32.46 -23.86
N LEU A 163 13.32 33.40 -23.06
CA LEU A 163 11.89 33.70 -22.93
C LEU A 163 11.24 33.97 -24.29
N ALA A 164 11.94 34.64 -25.20
CA ALA A 164 11.43 34.95 -26.53
C ALA A 164 11.13 33.68 -27.34
N GLN A 165 11.98 32.66 -27.22
CA GLN A 165 11.80 31.39 -27.91
C GLN A 165 10.62 30.60 -27.32
N ILE A 166 10.52 30.54 -25.98
CA ILE A 166 9.42 29.86 -25.30
C ILE A 166 8.08 30.54 -25.61
N LYS A 167 8.06 31.88 -25.73
CA LYS A 167 6.89 32.64 -26.18
C LYS A 167 6.42 32.27 -27.58
N GLU A 168 7.34 32.08 -28.52
CA GLU A 168 7.04 31.71 -29.91
C GLU A 168 6.56 30.26 -30.01
N GLN A 169 7.23 29.35 -29.31
CA GLN A 169 6.91 27.92 -29.32
C GLN A 169 5.67 27.56 -28.48
N GLY A 170 5.31 28.41 -27.51
CA GLY A 170 4.25 28.19 -26.53
C GLY A 170 4.62 27.21 -25.41
N CYS A 171 5.42 26.17 -25.73
CA CYS A 171 5.90 25.19 -24.76
C CYS A 171 7.30 24.68 -25.13
N THR A 172 8.13 24.42 -24.12
CA THR A 172 9.38 23.64 -24.24
C THR A 172 9.45 22.59 -23.13
N VAL A 173 10.30 21.58 -23.28
CA VAL A 173 10.52 20.55 -22.26
C VAL A 173 11.99 20.53 -21.87
N VAL A 174 12.25 20.52 -20.56
CA VAL A 174 13.59 20.36 -19.99
C VAL A 174 13.64 19.18 -19.03
N THR A 175 14.83 18.62 -18.81
CA THR A 175 15.02 17.49 -17.90
C THR A 175 16.02 17.87 -16.80
N GLY A 176 15.67 17.55 -15.55
CA GLY A 176 16.60 17.62 -14.43
C GLY A 176 15.92 17.38 -13.08
N GLY A 177 16.72 17.12 -12.04
CA GLY A 177 16.21 16.69 -10.72
C GLY A 177 15.41 15.39 -10.74
N GLY A 178 15.56 14.56 -11.78
CA GLY A 178 14.75 13.34 -11.98
C GLY A 178 13.39 13.56 -12.63
N HIS A 179 13.09 14.77 -13.10
CA HIS A 179 11.83 15.13 -13.75
C HIS A 179 12.03 15.54 -15.20
N ALA A 180 11.06 15.20 -16.06
CA ALA A 180 10.84 15.90 -17.32
C ALA A 180 9.82 17.01 -17.03
N ILE A 181 10.14 18.26 -17.34
CA ILE A 181 9.38 19.44 -16.94
C ILE A 181 8.91 20.16 -18.20
N ALA A 182 7.60 20.33 -18.34
CA ALA A 182 6.99 21.12 -19.40
C ALA A 182 6.89 22.59 -18.96
N VAL A 183 7.45 23.48 -19.77
CA VAL A 183 7.52 24.93 -19.52
C VAL A 183 6.64 25.63 -20.53
N PHE A 184 5.50 26.13 -20.07
CA PHE A 184 4.48 26.80 -20.88
C PHE A 184 4.60 28.32 -20.75
N PHE A 185 4.40 29.04 -21.86
CA PHE A 185 4.11 30.46 -21.83
C PHE A 185 2.62 30.71 -22.08
N HIS A 186 1.93 31.31 -21.11
CA HIS A 186 0.51 31.60 -21.19
C HIS A 186 0.17 32.92 -20.49
N ASP A 187 -0.69 33.74 -21.09
CA ASP A 187 -1.15 35.03 -20.53
C ASP A 187 -0.05 35.95 -19.98
N GLY A 188 1.09 35.99 -20.68
CA GLY A 188 2.22 36.84 -20.30
C GLY A 188 3.15 36.24 -19.24
N GLN A 189 2.85 35.05 -18.71
CA GLN A 189 3.60 34.39 -17.66
C GLN A 189 4.19 33.05 -18.13
N VAL A 190 5.22 32.59 -17.42
CA VAL A 190 5.85 31.27 -17.65
C VAL A 190 5.47 30.37 -16.49
N HIS A 191 5.01 29.16 -16.81
CA HIS A 191 4.64 28.14 -15.85
C HIS A 191 5.40 26.86 -16.13
N ALA A 192 5.85 26.16 -15.09
CA ALA A 192 6.56 24.90 -15.22
C ALA A 192 5.84 23.82 -14.41
N VAL A 193 5.51 22.72 -15.08
CA VAL A 193 4.80 21.57 -14.50
C VAL A 193 5.51 20.28 -14.87
N ASP A 194 5.30 19.21 -14.10
CA ASP A 194 5.79 17.89 -14.47
C ASP A 194 5.19 17.52 -15.82
N ASN A 195 6.02 17.12 -16.77
CA ASN A 195 5.55 16.76 -18.11
C ASN A 195 4.77 15.44 -18.08
N ARG A 196 4.76 14.71 -16.96
CA ARG A 196 4.02 13.48 -16.80
C ARG A 196 2.64 13.74 -16.22
N CYS A 197 1.59 13.52 -17.02
CA CYS A 197 0.21 13.65 -16.55
C CYS A 197 -0.03 12.75 -15.31
N PRO A 198 -0.48 13.30 -14.18
CA PRO A 198 -0.67 12.53 -12.96
C PRO A 198 -1.76 11.45 -13.05
N HIS A 199 -2.58 11.44 -14.10
CA HIS A 199 -3.56 10.37 -14.34
C HIS A 199 -2.88 9.05 -14.74
N MET A 200 -2.35 8.98 -15.97
CA MET A 200 -1.73 7.78 -16.55
C MET A 200 -0.41 8.07 -17.27
N GLY A 201 0.24 9.19 -16.94
CA GLY A 201 1.60 9.48 -17.37
C GLY A 201 1.77 10.02 -18.78
N PHE A 202 0.69 10.39 -19.48
CA PHE A 202 0.80 11.00 -20.82
C PHE A 202 1.59 12.32 -20.78
N PRO A 203 2.39 12.61 -21.82
CA PRO A 203 3.14 13.85 -21.90
C PRO A 203 2.22 15.08 -21.97
N LEU A 204 2.40 16.05 -21.07
CA LEU A 204 1.52 17.22 -20.93
C LEU A 204 1.87 18.37 -21.88
N GLU A 205 3.10 18.49 -22.35
CA GLU A 205 3.53 19.32 -23.49
C GLU A 205 2.73 19.03 -24.76
N ARG A 206 2.25 17.80 -24.94
CA ARG A 206 1.34 17.41 -26.04
C ARG A 206 -0.10 17.85 -25.80
N GLY A 207 -0.42 18.37 -24.62
CA GLY A 207 -1.73 18.89 -24.27
C GLY A 207 -2.01 20.26 -24.89
N SER A 208 -3.09 20.89 -24.43
CA SER A 208 -3.46 22.25 -24.82
C SER A 208 -3.69 23.12 -23.60
N VAL A 209 -3.26 24.38 -23.69
CA VAL A 209 -3.51 25.40 -22.66
C VAL A 209 -4.51 26.41 -23.21
N ARG A 210 -5.61 26.63 -22.49
CA ARG A 210 -6.60 27.65 -22.81
C ARG A 210 -7.18 28.25 -21.53
N ASP A 211 -7.26 29.58 -21.47
CA ASP A 211 -7.84 30.32 -20.33
C ASP A 211 -7.24 29.87 -18.98
N GLY A 212 -5.92 29.64 -18.93
CA GLY A 212 -5.20 29.14 -17.75
C GLY A 212 -5.34 27.64 -17.47
N ILE A 213 -6.05 26.89 -18.30
CA ILE A 213 -6.33 25.46 -18.09
C ILE A 213 -5.49 24.59 -19.03
N LEU A 214 -4.60 23.79 -18.46
CA LEU A 214 -3.86 22.73 -19.16
C LEU A 214 -4.72 21.47 -19.26
N THR A 215 -4.99 21.02 -20.48
CA THR A 215 -5.80 19.82 -20.78
C THR A 215 -4.93 18.73 -21.40
N CYS A 216 -4.80 17.60 -20.72
CA CYS A 216 -4.15 16.41 -21.25
C CYS A 216 -4.94 15.83 -22.44
N HIS A 217 -4.30 15.59 -23.59
CA HIS A 217 -5.00 15.10 -24.79
C HIS A 217 -5.47 13.64 -24.72
N TRP A 218 -4.93 12.84 -23.80
CA TRP A 218 -5.31 11.43 -23.73
C TRP A 218 -6.68 11.18 -23.10
N HIS A 219 -6.86 11.56 -21.83
CA HIS A 219 -8.10 11.33 -21.06
C HIS A 219 -8.77 12.63 -20.61
N HIS A 220 -8.31 13.78 -21.12
CA HIS A 220 -8.89 15.09 -20.84
C HIS A 220 -8.90 15.49 -19.36
N ALA A 221 -7.94 14.99 -18.57
CA ALA A 221 -7.64 15.56 -17.26
C ALA A 221 -7.23 17.02 -17.42
N ARG A 222 -7.83 17.90 -16.61
CA ARG A 222 -7.63 19.36 -16.66
C ARG A 222 -6.97 19.86 -15.38
N PHE A 223 -6.04 20.78 -15.54
CA PHE A 223 -5.26 21.38 -14.46
C PHE A 223 -5.25 22.89 -14.60
N GLU A 224 -5.38 23.61 -13.50
CA GLU A 224 -5.07 25.03 -13.48
C GLU A 224 -3.54 25.16 -13.57
N LEU A 225 -3.05 25.86 -14.60
CA LEU A 225 -1.65 25.80 -15.02
C LEU A 225 -0.68 26.39 -14.00
N SER A 226 -1.09 27.40 -13.21
CA SER A 226 -0.19 28.06 -12.27
C SER A 226 0.03 27.26 -10.98
N SER A 227 -1.02 26.63 -10.45
CA SER A 227 -1.00 25.85 -9.21
C SER A 227 -0.79 24.36 -9.45
N GLY A 228 -1.13 23.86 -10.64
CA GLY A 228 -1.19 22.43 -10.96
C GLY A 228 -2.44 21.72 -10.43
N GLY A 229 -3.34 22.44 -9.77
CA GLY A 229 -4.55 21.88 -9.17
C GLY A 229 -5.48 21.25 -10.22
N THR A 230 -5.93 20.02 -9.98
CA THR A 230 -6.82 19.33 -10.91
C THR A 230 -8.28 19.72 -10.74
N PHE A 231 -9.00 19.85 -11.86
CA PHE A 231 -10.46 19.97 -11.87
C PHE A 231 -11.16 18.60 -11.87
N ASN A 232 -10.40 17.51 -11.95
CA ASN A 232 -10.93 16.18 -12.19
C ASN A 232 -10.47 15.21 -11.11
N PRO A 233 -11.35 14.80 -10.18
CA PRO A 233 -10.98 13.91 -9.06
C PRO A 233 -10.38 12.55 -9.47
N PHE A 234 -10.58 12.12 -10.73
CA PHE A 234 -9.96 10.92 -11.29
C PHE A 234 -8.45 11.07 -11.57
N ALA A 235 -7.93 12.30 -11.63
CA ALA A 235 -6.52 12.63 -11.72
C ALA A 235 -5.98 13.14 -10.37
N ASP A 236 -4.66 13.23 -10.22
CA ASP A 236 -4.03 13.91 -9.10
C ASP A 236 -3.63 15.33 -9.51
N ASP A 237 -3.23 16.19 -8.59
CA ASP A 237 -2.62 17.47 -8.94
C ASP A 237 -1.29 17.25 -9.67
N VAL A 238 -0.99 18.05 -10.70
CA VAL A 238 0.31 18.01 -11.38
C VAL A 238 1.32 18.80 -10.55
N ARG A 239 2.54 18.26 -10.38
CA ARG A 239 3.60 18.98 -9.66
C ARG A 239 4.00 20.23 -10.44
N THR A 240 4.14 21.34 -9.73
CA THR A 240 4.64 22.61 -10.28
C THR A 240 6.06 22.86 -9.81
N PHE A 241 6.81 23.59 -10.64
CA PHE A 241 8.21 23.92 -10.41
C PHE A 241 8.39 25.45 -10.39
N PRO A 242 9.10 26.01 -9.41
CA PRO A 242 9.37 27.45 -9.35
C PRO A 242 10.11 27.95 -10.61
N VAL A 243 9.63 29.04 -11.17
CA VAL A 243 10.19 29.67 -12.38
C VAL A 243 10.79 31.05 -12.04
N ASN A 244 11.99 31.31 -12.55
CA ASN A 244 12.64 32.62 -12.48
C ASN A 244 13.01 33.10 -13.87
N VAL A 245 12.53 34.29 -14.25
CA VAL A 245 12.95 34.94 -15.50
C VAL A 245 14.00 35.99 -15.15
N VAL A 246 15.23 35.82 -15.66
CA VAL A 246 16.36 36.70 -15.38
C VAL A 246 16.99 37.12 -16.69
N GLU A 247 17.01 38.43 -16.97
CA GLU A 247 17.63 39.01 -18.18
C GLU A 247 17.15 38.39 -19.51
N GLY A 248 15.89 37.94 -19.55
CA GLY A 248 15.31 37.30 -20.74
C GLY A 248 15.52 35.79 -20.84
N GLU A 249 16.21 35.17 -19.89
CA GLU A 249 16.38 33.71 -19.78
C GLU A 249 15.42 33.12 -18.73
N VAL A 250 14.92 31.92 -19.00
CA VAL A 250 14.00 31.20 -18.09
C VAL A 250 14.77 30.12 -17.33
N TRP A 251 14.70 30.20 -16.00
CA TRP A 251 15.36 29.27 -15.08
C TRP A 251 14.35 28.55 -14.20
N ILE A 252 14.47 27.23 -14.10
CA ILE A 252 13.56 26.37 -13.34
C ILE A 252 14.27 25.80 -12.12
N ASP A 253 13.63 25.88 -10.94
CA ASP A 253 14.06 25.13 -9.78
C ASP A 253 13.52 23.69 -9.89
N PRO A 254 14.38 22.66 -10.02
CA PRO A 254 13.94 21.29 -10.18
C PRO A 254 13.43 20.65 -8.88
N ALA A 255 13.49 21.36 -7.74
CA ALA A 255 12.89 20.92 -6.50
C ALA A 255 11.43 21.43 -6.43
N PRO A 256 10.42 20.56 -6.63
CA PRO A 256 9.03 20.95 -6.41
C PRO A 256 8.81 21.24 -4.91
N ALA A 257 7.75 21.97 -4.60
CA ALA A 257 7.39 22.25 -3.22
C ALA A 257 7.29 20.93 -2.40
N PRO A 258 7.84 20.88 -1.17
CA PRO A 258 7.76 19.69 -0.34
C PRO A 258 6.30 19.27 -0.11
N ARG A 259 6.02 17.98 -0.28
CA ARG A 259 4.71 17.39 -0.03
C ARG A 259 4.84 16.27 1.00
N ASP A 260 3.97 16.27 2.00
CA ASP A 260 3.79 15.12 2.88
C ASP A 260 3.12 13.99 2.09
N GLU A 261 3.93 13.04 1.59
CA GLU A 261 3.47 11.95 0.73
C GLU A 261 2.47 11.04 1.45
N ALA A 262 2.68 10.73 2.72
CA ALA A 262 1.75 9.88 3.47
C ALA A 262 0.37 10.55 3.61
N ARG A 263 0.35 11.81 4.04
CA ARG A 263 -0.90 12.59 4.14
C ARG A 263 -1.56 12.83 2.78
N HIS A 264 -0.76 12.97 1.72
CA HIS A 264 -1.27 13.07 0.36
C HIS A 264 -2.01 11.80 -0.06
N TRP A 265 -1.36 10.65 0.04
CA TRP A 265 -1.96 9.38 -0.39
C TRP A 265 -3.11 8.95 0.50
N GLN A 266 -3.10 9.29 1.80
CA GLN A 266 -4.25 9.08 2.69
C GLN A 266 -5.49 9.88 2.22
N ARG A 267 -5.32 11.14 1.82
CA ARG A 267 -6.40 11.96 1.25
C ARG A 267 -6.87 11.40 -0.09
N ARG A 268 -5.95 11.05 -0.98
CA ARG A 268 -6.31 10.46 -2.29
C ARG A 268 -7.00 9.10 -2.14
N LEU A 269 -6.67 8.31 -1.12
CA LEU A 269 -7.41 7.10 -0.83
C LEU A 269 -8.86 7.41 -0.47
N GLN A 270 -9.09 8.36 0.43
CA GLN A 270 -10.42 8.81 0.82
C GLN A 270 -11.23 9.30 -0.41
N ASP A 271 -10.66 10.22 -1.21
CA ASP A 271 -11.30 10.72 -2.43
C ASP A 271 -11.61 9.57 -3.41
N GLY A 272 -10.67 8.64 -3.57
CA GLY A 272 -10.81 7.48 -4.43
C GLY A 272 -11.97 6.58 -4.00
N MET A 273 -12.15 6.39 -2.70
CA MET A 273 -13.27 5.62 -2.15
C MET A 273 -14.61 6.36 -2.29
N GLU A 274 -14.66 7.65 -1.96
CA GLU A 274 -15.87 8.49 -2.05
C GLU A 274 -16.42 8.58 -3.47
N HIS A 275 -15.54 8.68 -4.46
CA HIS A 275 -15.91 8.76 -5.87
C HIS A 275 -15.86 7.41 -6.61
N ASN A 276 -15.56 6.31 -5.90
CA ASN A 276 -15.42 4.96 -6.46
C ASN A 276 -14.46 4.87 -7.67
N LEU A 277 -13.27 5.49 -7.51
CA LEU A 277 -12.25 5.65 -8.55
C LEU A 277 -11.16 4.59 -8.41
N ARG A 278 -11.31 3.49 -9.18
CA ARG A 278 -10.43 2.30 -9.12
C ARG A 278 -8.93 2.62 -9.19
N LEU A 279 -8.52 3.41 -10.20
CA LEU A 279 -7.10 3.75 -10.38
C LEU A 279 -6.56 4.61 -9.23
N VAL A 280 -7.37 5.52 -8.69
CA VAL A 280 -6.96 6.39 -7.58
C VAL A 280 -6.75 5.56 -6.31
N ILE A 281 -7.66 4.62 -6.00
CA ILE A 281 -7.50 3.70 -4.87
C ILE A 281 -6.21 2.88 -5.03
N ALA A 282 -5.96 2.30 -6.21
CA ALA A 282 -4.75 1.51 -6.47
C ALA A 282 -3.46 2.33 -6.29
N LYS A 283 -3.42 3.54 -6.86
CA LYS A 283 -2.28 4.46 -6.69
C LYS A 283 -2.08 4.89 -5.24
N ALA A 284 -3.16 5.14 -4.51
CA ALA A 284 -3.08 5.56 -3.12
C ALA A 284 -2.55 4.46 -2.20
N VAL A 285 -2.96 3.20 -2.41
CA VAL A 285 -2.40 2.05 -1.66
C VAL A 285 -0.91 1.89 -1.92
N LEU A 286 -0.48 1.93 -3.18
CA LEU A 286 0.94 1.85 -3.55
C LEU A 286 1.75 3.06 -3.04
N GLY A 287 1.15 4.25 -3.09
CA GLY A 287 1.75 5.48 -2.62
C GLY A 287 1.94 5.51 -1.10
N LEU A 288 0.97 5.03 -0.33
CA LEU A 288 1.08 4.85 1.12
C LEU A 288 2.20 3.88 1.48
N GLN A 289 2.27 2.73 0.79
CA GLN A 289 3.36 1.77 0.99
C GLN A 289 4.72 2.39 0.68
N ALA A 290 4.84 3.12 -0.44
CA ALA A 290 6.08 3.81 -0.81
C ALA A 290 6.46 4.92 0.17
N ALA A 291 5.48 5.53 0.85
CA ALA A 291 5.69 6.50 1.92
C ALA A 291 6.03 5.85 3.27
N GLY A 292 6.13 4.51 3.34
CA GLY A 292 6.44 3.76 4.56
C GLY A 292 5.25 3.55 5.50
N SER A 293 4.02 3.78 5.05
CA SER A 293 2.83 3.47 5.83
C SER A 293 2.58 1.96 5.89
N ASP A 294 2.17 1.48 7.06
CA ASP A 294 1.72 0.10 7.26
C ASP A 294 0.32 -0.12 6.68
N TYR A 295 -0.05 -1.38 6.40
CA TYR A 295 -1.35 -1.78 5.87
C TYR A 295 -2.53 -1.39 6.78
N LEU A 296 -2.27 -1.17 8.07
CA LEU A 296 -3.26 -0.72 9.05
C LEU A 296 -3.86 0.65 8.69
N GLU A 297 -3.10 1.53 8.04
CA GLU A 297 -3.57 2.88 7.69
C GLU A 297 -4.68 2.86 6.60
N PRO A 298 -4.47 2.22 5.43
CA PRO A 298 -5.55 2.06 4.46
C PRO A 298 -6.69 1.18 5.01
N LEU A 299 -6.40 0.17 5.84
CA LEU A 299 -7.42 -0.65 6.50
C LEU A 299 -8.33 0.19 7.41
N ARG A 300 -7.76 1.10 8.22
CA ARG A 300 -8.51 2.02 9.08
C ARG A 300 -9.36 2.99 8.27
N THR A 301 -8.82 3.52 7.18
CA THR A 301 -9.55 4.40 6.26
C THR A 301 -10.74 3.69 5.64
N GLY A 302 -10.52 2.47 5.12
CA GLY A 302 -11.58 1.63 4.56
C GLY A 302 -12.65 1.26 5.57
N THR A 303 -12.24 0.92 6.79
CA THR A 303 -13.15 0.55 7.89
C THR A 303 -14.04 1.72 8.28
N ARG A 304 -13.45 2.90 8.50
CA ARG A 304 -14.20 4.11 8.84
C ARG A 304 -15.20 4.44 7.73
N PHE A 305 -14.77 4.37 6.47
CA PHE A 305 -15.65 4.67 5.34
C PHE A 305 -16.78 3.65 5.20
N GLY A 306 -16.48 2.34 5.22
CA GLY A 306 -17.47 1.27 5.03
C GLY A 306 -18.51 1.17 6.15
N THR A 307 -18.09 1.33 7.41
CA THR A 307 -19.00 1.34 8.56
C THR A 307 -19.88 2.60 8.62
N THR A 308 -19.45 3.69 7.98
CA THR A 308 -20.20 4.95 7.94
C THR A 308 -21.15 5.02 6.75
N TYR A 309 -20.72 4.66 5.54
CA TYR A 309 -21.45 4.94 4.30
C TYR A 309 -22.14 3.72 3.66
N SER A 310 -22.10 2.55 4.30
CA SER A 310 -22.93 1.43 3.90
C SER A 310 -24.32 1.53 4.55
N ALA A 311 -25.38 1.68 3.74
CA ALA A 311 -26.75 1.90 4.19
C ALA A 311 -27.26 0.82 5.17
N ASP A 312 -26.89 -0.44 4.96
CA ASP A 312 -27.24 -1.56 5.85
C ASP A 312 -26.16 -1.85 6.90
N GLY A 313 -25.04 -1.12 6.86
CA GLY A 313 -23.89 -1.32 7.74
C GLY A 313 -22.91 -2.37 7.27
N TRP A 314 -22.53 -3.27 8.17
CA TRP A 314 -21.58 -4.33 7.87
C TRP A 314 -22.20 -5.32 6.87
N GLY A 315 -21.60 -5.41 5.68
CA GLY A 315 -21.99 -6.34 4.64
C GLY A 315 -20.80 -7.11 4.08
N ALA A 316 -20.97 -7.61 2.85
CA ALA A 316 -19.96 -8.39 2.15
C ALA A 316 -18.63 -7.62 2.01
N ALA A 317 -18.66 -6.32 1.70
CA ALA A 317 -17.43 -5.56 1.48
C ALA A 317 -16.55 -5.41 2.73
N MET A 318 -17.15 -5.20 3.91
CA MET A 318 -16.41 -5.11 5.17
C MET A 318 -15.82 -6.46 5.57
N THR A 319 -16.53 -7.56 5.30
CA THR A 319 -16.00 -8.90 5.46
C THR A 319 -14.83 -9.16 4.50
N ILE A 320 -14.92 -8.77 3.23
CA ILE A 320 -13.80 -8.86 2.28
C ILE A 320 -12.59 -8.09 2.80
N LEU A 321 -12.77 -6.83 3.21
CA LEU A 321 -11.68 -6.01 3.73
C LEU A 321 -11.03 -6.63 4.98
N THR A 322 -11.82 -7.29 5.83
CA THR A 322 -11.28 -8.03 6.98
C THR A 322 -10.53 -9.29 6.55
N CYS A 323 -11.07 -10.06 5.59
CA CYS A 323 -10.38 -11.22 5.03
C CYS A 323 -9.04 -10.83 4.41
N THR A 324 -8.95 -9.68 3.73
CA THR A 324 -7.67 -9.21 3.18
C THR A 324 -6.67 -8.95 4.31
N ALA A 325 -7.06 -8.25 5.38
CA ALA A 325 -6.21 -8.02 6.55
C ALA A 325 -5.74 -9.34 7.20
N ASN A 326 -6.64 -10.30 7.38
CA ASN A 326 -6.34 -11.61 7.96
C ASN A 326 -5.33 -12.43 7.12
N MET A 327 -5.34 -12.26 5.79
CA MET A 327 -4.46 -12.98 4.88
C MET A 327 -3.07 -12.34 4.74
N MET A 328 -2.81 -11.15 5.28
CA MET A 328 -1.52 -10.46 5.15
C MET A 328 -0.30 -11.32 5.50
N PRO A 329 -0.33 -12.18 6.55
CA PRO A 329 0.78 -13.09 6.87
C PRO A 329 1.03 -14.17 5.81
N HIS A 330 -0.01 -14.56 5.06
CA HIS A 330 0.02 -15.64 4.07
C HIS A 330 0.39 -15.17 2.66
N LEU A 331 0.36 -13.86 2.40
CA LEU A 331 0.66 -13.27 1.09
C LEU A 331 2.13 -12.86 0.96
N GLN A 332 2.67 -13.04 -0.25
CA GLN A 332 3.95 -12.44 -0.64
C GLN A 332 3.88 -10.91 -0.49
N VAL A 333 5.02 -10.29 -0.18
CA VAL A 333 5.10 -8.84 0.09
C VAL A 333 4.58 -8.02 -1.10
N GLU A 334 4.78 -8.50 -2.31
CA GLU A 334 4.39 -7.86 -3.57
C GLU A 334 2.87 -7.94 -3.83
N ASP A 335 2.18 -8.93 -3.25
CA ASP A 335 0.75 -9.16 -3.43
C ASP A 335 -0.12 -8.48 -2.35
N ARG A 336 0.45 -8.17 -1.19
CA ARG A 336 -0.25 -7.46 -0.09
C ARG A 336 -0.93 -6.15 -0.52
N PRO A 337 -0.30 -5.26 -1.31
CA PRO A 337 -0.95 -4.01 -1.72
C PRO A 337 -2.10 -4.26 -2.70
N ARG A 338 -2.00 -5.33 -3.50
CA ARG A 338 -3.08 -5.75 -4.40
C ARG A 338 -4.29 -6.25 -3.62
N ALA A 339 -4.07 -7.03 -2.56
CA ALA A 339 -5.14 -7.47 -1.67
C ALA A 339 -5.85 -6.29 -0.98
N LEU A 340 -5.09 -5.33 -0.44
CA LEU A 340 -5.66 -4.11 0.13
C LEU A 340 -6.48 -3.33 -0.91
N TYR A 341 -5.95 -3.14 -2.11
CA TYR A 341 -6.64 -2.46 -3.20
C TYR A 341 -8.00 -3.11 -3.50
N GLN A 342 -8.04 -4.43 -3.67
CA GLN A 342 -9.31 -5.12 -3.95
C GLN A 342 -10.29 -4.97 -2.78
N GLY A 343 -9.85 -5.17 -1.53
CA GLY A 343 -10.72 -4.99 -0.37
C GLY A 343 -11.31 -3.58 -0.26
N LEU A 344 -10.50 -2.54 -0.45
CA LEU A 344 -10.94 -1.14 -0.43
C LEU A 344 -11.87 -0.82 -1.60
N LEU A 345 -11.64 -1.43 -2.77
CA LEU A 345 -12.48 -1.27 -3.94
C LEU A 345 -13.87 -1.88 -3.73
N HIS A 346 -13.98 -3.04 -3.07
CA HIS A 346 -15.27 -3.60 -2.71
C HIS A 346 -16.04 -2.68 -1.76
N VAL A 347 -15.36 -2.10 -0.76
CA VAL A 347 -15.97 -1.12 0.16
C VAL A 347 -16.44 0.13 -0.59
N ALA A 348 -15.60 0.68 -1.48
CA ALA A 348 -15.95 1.85 -2.29
C ALA A 348 -17.18 1.58 -3.17
N ARG A 349 -17.26 0.41 -3.81
CA ARG A 349 -18.42 0.00 -4.63
C ARG A 349 -19.69 -0.18 -3.81
N GLU A 350 -19.59 -0.80 -2.65
CA GLU A 350 -20.75 -1.03 -1.78
C GLU A 350 -21.30 0.30 -1.23
N CYS A 351 -20.45 1.28 -0.96
CA CYS A 351 -20.87 2.60 -0.44
C CYS A 351 -21.24 3.61 -1.54
N ALA A 352 -20.93 3.33 -2.80
CA ALA A 352 -21.12 4.29 -3.90
C ALA A 352 -22.58 4.74 -4.00
N GLY A 353 -22.81 6.06 -3.87
CA GLY A 353 -24.13 6.67 -3.96
C GLY A 353 -25.05 6.42 -2.76
N LYS A 354 -24.54 5.84 -1.66
CA LYS A 354 -25.31 5.60 -0.43
C LYS A 354 -25.13 6.75 0.59
N PRO A 355 -26.17 7.05 1.39
CA PRO A 355 -26.06 8.03 2.46
C PRO A 355 -25.26 7.48 3.65
N PRO A 356 -24.70 8.34 4.51
CA PRO A 356 -24.11 7.91 5.77
C PRO A 356 -25.18 7.35 6.72
N ARG A 357 -24.77 6.41 7.57
CA ARG A 357 -25.48 5.99 8.76
C ARG A 357 -25.39 7.07 9.84
N PHE A 358 -26.45 7.20 10.61
CA PHE A 358 -26.49 8.04 11.81
C PHE A 358 -26.48 7.12 13.03
N SER A 359 -25.45 7.25 13.86
CA SER A 359 -25.32 6.44 15.08
C SER A 359 -26.30 6.89 16.15
N VAL A 360 -26.78 5.95 16.97
CA VAL A 360 -27.62 6.25 18.14
C VAL A 360 -26.75 6.63 19.33
N GLU A 361 -27.15 7.66 20.08
CA GLU A 361 -26.44 8.06 21.30
C GLU A 361 -26.62 7.03 22.43
N PRO A 362 -25.57 6.81 23.26
CA PRO A 362 -25.62 5.94 24.44
C PRO A 362 -26.74 6.34 25.41
N LEU A 363 -27.10 5.42 26.32
CA LEU A 363 -27.94 5.75 27.47
C LEU A 363 -27.14 6.57 28.49
N PRO A 364 -27.79 7.49 29.23
CA PRO A 364 -27.15 8.26 30.30
C PRO A 364 -26.96 7.39 31.56
N THR A 365 -26.21 6.29 31.44
CA THR A 365 -25.86 5.38 32.53
C THR A 365 -24.35 5.21 32.58
N ALA A 366 -23.81 5.05 33.79
CA ALA A 366 -22.38 4.82 34.00
C ALA A 366 -22.09 3.46 34.66
N GLU A 367 -23.13 2.66 34.99
CA GLU A 367 -22.95 1.39 35.68
C GLU A 367 -22.66 0.23 34.71
N PRO A 368 -21.48 -0.41 34.80
CA PRO A 368 -21.16 -1.59 33.99
C PRO A 368 -21.92 -2.81 34.54
N ARG A 369 -22.97 -3.24 33.82
CA ARG A 369 -23.80 -4.42 34.17
C ARG A 369 -23.79 -5.43 33.02
N PRO A 370 -22.72 -6.25 32.86
CA PRO A 370 -22.55 -7.13 31.70
C PRO A 370 -23.75 -8.03 31.43
N GLU A 371 -24.24 -8.74 32.44
CA GLU A 371 -25.37 -9.67 32.31
C GLU A 371 -26.68 -8.97 31.89
N VAL A 372 -26.90 -7.75 32.39
CA VAL A 372 -28.09 -6.95 32.07
C VAL A 372 -28.03 -6.48 30.62
N PHE A 373 -26.89 -5.95 30.17
CA PHE A 373 -26.69 -5.55 28.77
C PHE A 373 -26.83 -6.74 27.83
N ALA A 374 -26.27 -7.90 28.20
CA ALA A 374 -26.42 -9.12 27.41
C ALA A 374 -27.89 -9.54 27.27
N GLY A 375 -28.65 -9.51 28.36
CA GLY A 375 -30.09 -9.80 28.35
C GLY A 375 -30.89 -8.81 27.49
N TRP A 376 -30.62 -7.51 27.62
CA TRP A 376 -31.28 -6.47 26.81
C TRP A 376 -30.96 -6.59 25.33
N PHE A 377 -29.68 -6.69 24.97
CA PHE A 377 -29.25 -6.79 23.58
C PHE A 377 -29.89 -7.99 22.89
N ARG A 378 -29.82 -9.18 23.51
CA ARG A 378 -30.44 -10.41 22.99
C ARG A 378 -31.95 -10.27 22.84
N ASN A 379 -32.62 -9.65 23.81
CA ASN A 379 -34.06 -9.39 23.72
C ASN A 379 -34.42 -8.46 22.55
N PHE A 380 -33.68 -7.35 22.37
CA PHE A 380 -33.90 -6.43 21.25
C PHE A 380 -33.68 -7.10 19.90
N ILE A 381 -32.62 -7.90 19.74
CA ILE A 381 -32.41 -8.71 18.54
C ILE A 381 -33.58 -9.69 18.33
N ASN A 382 -34.05 -10.35 19.38
CA ASN A 382 -35.16 -11.30 19.29
C ASN A 382 -36.48 -10.66 18.83
N VAL A 383 -36.77 -9.42 19.26
CA VAL A 383 -37.97 -8.67 18.84
C VAL A 383 -37.73 -7.80 17.60
N ARG A 384 -36.57 -7.93 16.96
CA ARG A 384 -36.16 -7.20 15.74
C ARG A 384 -36.10 -5.67 15.92
N ASP A 385 -35.78 -5.21 17.13
CA ASP A 385 -35.55 -3.79 17.45
C ASP A 385 -34.07 -3.43 17.27
N ALA A 386 -33.71 -3.02 16.05
CA ALA A 386 -32.32 -2.68 15.71
C ALA A 386 -31.82 -1.43 16.46
N GLU A 387 -32.64 -0.40 16.63
CA GLU A 387 -32.24 0.84 17.31
C GLU A 387 -32.02 0.61 18.81
N GLY A 388 -32.90 -0.14 19.46
CA GLY A 388 -32.74 -0.55 20.85
C GLY A 388 -31.49 -1.40 21.08
N ALA A 389 -31.25 -2.36 20.18
CA ALA A 389 -30.05 -3.20 20.21
C ALA A 389 -28.76 -2.37 20.00
N GLU A 390 -28.77 -1.44 19.03
CA GLU A 390 -27.61 -0.60 18.72
C GLU A 390 -27.27 0.30 19.91
N ARG A 391 -28.28 0.97 20.47
CA ARG A 391 -28.13 1.81 21.65
C ARG A 391 -27.63 1.03 22.87
N CYS A 392 -28.14 -0.18 23.08
CA CYS A 392 -27.69 -1.07 24.14
C CYS A 392 -26.20 -1.43 24.00
N LEU A 393 -25.78 -1.81 22.79
CA LEU A 393 -24.40 -2.20 22.48
C LEU A 393 -23.43 -1.02 22.65
N ILE A 394 -23.74 0.15 22.10
CA ILE A 394 -22.92 1.36 22.26
C ILE A 394 -22.77 1.72 23.74
N THR A 395 -23.88 1.70 24.49
CA THR A 395 -23.86 1.96 25.94
C THR A 395 -22.96 0.97 26.68
N ALA A 396 -23.03 -0.32 26.35
CA ALA A 396 -22.19 -1.34 26.97
C ALA A 396 -20.70 -1.09 26.71
N ILE A 397 -20.33 -0.72 25.48
CA ILE A 397 -18.95 -0.39 25.10
C ILE A 397 -18.46 0.84 25.89
N GLU A 398 -19.26 1.91 25.95
CA GLU A 398 -18.88 3.13 26.66
C GLU A 398 -18.82 2.98 28.19
N CYS A 399 -19.65 2.12 28.77
CA CYS A 399 -19.58 1.76 30.19
C CYS A 399 -18.32 0.95 30.55
N GLY A 400 -17.48 0.60 29.56
CA GLY A 400 -16.25 -0.16 29.79
C GLY A 400 -16.48 -1.64 30.06
N ILE A 401 -17.56 -2.22 29.53
CA ILE A 401 -17.76 -3.67 29.53
C ILE A 401 -16.59 -4.33 28.80
N SER A 402 -16.10 -5.46 29.33
CA SER A 402 -14.92 -6.13 28.78
C SER A 402 -15.14 -6.55 27.32
N ARG A 403 -14.05 -6.58 26.54
CA ARG A 403 -14.11 -7.03 25.14
C ARG A 403 -14.62 -8.47 25.02
N GLU A 404 -14.28 -9.32 25.99
CA GLU A 404 -14.74 -10.70 26.08
C GLU A 404 -16.26 -10.77 26.32
N ASP A 405 -16.79 -9.94 27.21
CA ASP A 405 -18.23 -9.87 27.49
C ASP A 405 -19.03 -9.28 26.32
N ILE A 406 -18.49 -8.25 25.65
CA ILE A 406 -19.12 -7.69 24.44
C ILE A 406 -19.16 -8.74 23.31
N ALA A 407 -18.04 -9.43 23.07
CA ALA A 407 -18.00 -10.50 22.08
C ALA A 407 -18.97 -11.64 22.45
N SER A 408 -18.99 -12.07 23.71
CA SER A 408 -19.92 -13.08 24.22
C SER A 408 -21.38 -12.68 24.00
N MET A 409 -21.74 -11.43 24.32
CA MET A 409 -23.07 -10.88 24.10
C MET A 409 -23.48 -10.93 22.62
N MET A 410 -22.60 -10.54 21.71
CA MET A 410 -22.89 -10.57 20.27
C MET A 410 -23.00 -12.00 19.73
N PHE A 411 -22.08 -12.88 20.11
CA PHE A 411 -22.11 -14.28 19.70
C PHE A 411 -23.33 -15.03 20.24
N ALA A 412 -23.76 -14.74 21.47
CA ALA A 412 -24.98 -15.29 22.03
C ALA A 412 -26.21 -14.87 21.21
N ALA A 413 -26.30 -13.60 20.82
CA ALA A 413 -27.39 -13.14 19.94
C ALA A 413 -27.32 -13.78 18.54
N ALA A 414 -26.13 -14.03 18.01
CA ALA A 414 -25.92 -14.68 16.72
C ALA A 414 -26.34 -16.17 16.71
N THR A 415 -26.34 -16.83 17.87
CA THR A 415 -26.71 -18.26 18.03
C THR A 415 -28.00 -18.49 18.82
N ASP A 416 -28.71 -17.43 19.21
CA ASP A 416 -30.01 -17.53 19.90
C ASP A 416 -31.10 -18.13 19.02
N HIS A 417 -30.96 -18.08 17.70
CA HIS A 417 -31.82 -18.77 16.73
C HIS A 417 -30.99 -19.74 15.89
N ILE A 418 -31.65 -20.62 15.14
CA ILE A 418 -30.95 -21.63 14.35
C ILE A 418 -30.42 -20.97 13.08
N TYR A 419 -29.10 -21.03 12.91
CA TYR A 419 -28.38 -20.75 11.66
C TYR A 419 -28.89 -19.50 10.91
N LEU A 420 -28.68 -18.32 11.51
CA LEU A 420 -29.23 -17.05 11.03
C LEU A 420 -28.62 -16.59 9.70
N ASP A 421 -29.47 -16.17 8.75
CA ASP A 421 -29.10 -15.73 7.39
C ASP A 421 -28.07 -16.62 6.70
N GLY A 422 -28.29 -17.94 6.72
CA GLY A 422 -27.38 -18.89 6.10
C GLY A 422 -25.97 -18.88 6.73
N GLY A 423 -25.85 -18.43 7.98
CA GLY A 423 -24.60 -18.36 8.73
C GLY A 423 -23.90 -16.99 8.68
N HIS A 424 -24.37 -16.03 7.87
CA HIS A 424 -23.73 -14.71 7.73
C HIS A 424 -23.69 -13.91 9.04
N VAL A 425 -24.70 -14.05 9.91
CA VAL A 425 -24.71 -13.33 11.19
C VAL A 425 -23.50 -13.72 12.06
N LEU A 426 -23.20 -15.02 12.13
CA LEU A 426 -22.06 -15.53 12.88
C LEU A 426 -20.74 -15.17 12.19
N ASP A 427 -20.65 -15.33 10.87
CA ASP A 427 -19.46 -14.95 10.10
C ASP A 427 -19.14 -13.46 10.27
N PHE A 428 -20.11 -12.57 10.09
CA PHE A 428 -19.88 -11.14 10.20
C PHE A 428 -19.48 -10.74 11.62
N ALA A 429 -20.13 -11.29 12.64
CA ALA A 429 -19.73 -11.05 14.03
C ALA A 429 -18.29 -11.51 14.30
N ASN A 430 -17.91 -12.69 13.80
CA ASN A 430 -16.55 -13.18 13.87
C ASN A 430 -15.56 -12.24 13.18
N LYS A 431 -15.87 -11.79 11.96
CA LYS A 431 -15.03 -10.89 11.16
C LYS A 431 -14.89 -9.51 11.79
N ALA A 432 -15.94 -8.97 12.38
CA ALA A 432 -15.87 -7.72 13.12
C ALA A 432 -14.91 -7.81 14.32
N VAL A 433 -14.95 -8.91 15.08
CA VAL A 433 -14.01 -9.16 16.18
C VAL A 433 -12.57 -9.33 15.67
N GLU A 434 -12.36 -9.99 14.54
CA GLU A 434 -11.04 -10.13 13.90
C GLU A 434 -10.49 -8.77 13.43
N LEU A 435 -11.33 -7.93 12.82
CA LEU A 435 -10.96 -6.57 12.40
C LEU A 435 -10.54 -5.71 13.59
N LEU A 436 -11.26 -5.78 14.71
CA LEU A 436 -10.87 -5.11 15.96
C LEU A 436 -9.56 -5.66 16.54
N GLY A 437 -9.20 -6.92 16.23
CA GLY A 437 -7.89 -7.48 16.54
C GLY A 437 -6.75 -6.80 15.77
N HIS A 438 -6.99 -6.37 14.53
CA HIS A 438 -6.02 -5.61 13.73
C HIS A 438 -5.96 -4.13 14.10
N LEU A 439 -7.12 -3.49 14.21
CA LEU A 439 -7.20 -2.03 14.33
C LEU A 439 -7.23 -1.53 15.77
N GLY A 440 -7.51 -2.41 16.74
CA GLY A 440 -7.72 -2.06 18.14
C GLY A 440 -9.20 -1.93 18.50
N TRP A 441 -9.53 -2.16 19.78
CA TRP A 441 -10.91 -2.13 20.28
C TRP A 441 -11.43 -0.71 20.56
N GLU A 442 -10.60 0.33 20.45
CA GLU A 442 -11.01 1.72 20.62
C GLU A 442 -12.04 2.18 19.57
N ILE A 443 -12.11 1.49 18.43
CA ILE A 443 -13.09 1.74 17.37
C ILE A 443 -14.32 0.80 17.45
N ALA A 444 -14.46 0.00 18.52
CA ALA A 444 -15.57 -0.94 18.66
C ALA A 444 -16.95 -0.27 18.61
N GLY A 445 -17.07 0.95 19.15
CA GLY A 445 -18.29 1.76 19.09
C GLY A 445 -18.67 2.24 17.67
N GLN A 446 -17.77 2.14 16.70
CA GLN A 446 -18.07 2.37 15.28
C GLN A 446 -18.34 1.05 14.56
N VAL A 447 -17.53 0.03 14.83
CA VAL A 447 -17.54 -1.24 14.10
C VAL A 447 -18.72 -2.13 14.51
N LEU A 448 -18.89 -2.43 15.79
CA LEU A 448 -19.88 -3.44 16.23
C LEU A 448 -21.33 -3.00 16.02
N PRO A 449 -21.70 -1.72 16.28
CA PRO A 449 -23.02 -1.18 15.90
C PRO A 449 -23.35 -1.35 14.42
N SER A 450 -22.34 -1.42 13.54
CA SER A 450 -22.61 -1.54 12.13
C SER A 450 -23.23 -2.90 11.75
N LEU A 451 -23.13 -3.93 12.60
CA LEU A 451 -23.72 -5.25 12.37
C LEU A 451 -25.20 -5.35 12.79
N VAL A 452 -25.63 -4.51 13.74
CA VAL A 452 -26.88 -4.71 14.49
C VAL A 452 -28.12 -4.77 13.59
N HIS A 453 -28.16 -3.94 12.54
CA HIS A 453 -29.26 -3.92 11.58
C HIS A 453 -29.44 -5.29 10.90
N GLY A 454 -28.34 -5.87 10.42
CA GLY A 454 -28.32 -7.22 9.85
C GLY A 454 -28.71 -8.29 10.86
N MET A 455 -28.17 -8.23 12.09
CA MET A 455 -28.51 -9.19 13.15
C MET A 455 -30.01 -9.18 13.50
N ALA A 456 -30.62 -8.00 13.63
CA ALA A 456 -32.03 -7.85 13.98
C ALA A 456 -32.98 -8.27 12.84
N ARG A 457 -32.57 -8.09 11.58
CA ARG A 457 -33.37 -8.44 10.40
C ARG A 457 -33.13 -9.84 9.88
N ALA A 458 -32.18 -10.58 10.45
CA ALA A 458 -31.80 -11.89 9.98
C ALA A 458 -32.99 -12.85 9.84
N ARG A 459 -32.98 -13.63 8.76
CA ARG A 459 -33.86 -14.77 8.55
C ARG A 459 -33.44 -15.89 9.48
N ARG A 460 -34.43 -16.58 10.02
CA ARG A 460 -34.24 -17.67 10.97
C ARG A 460 -34.40 -18.99 10.23
N SER A 461 -33.39 -19.86 10.26
CA SER A 461 -33.42 -21.08 9.46
C SER A 461 -34.52 -22.06 9.89
N GLN A 462 -34.94 -22.01 11.16
CA GLN A 462 -36.07 -22.82 11.64
C GLN A 462 -37.43 -22.49 11.00
N GLU A 463 -37.53 -21.37 10.28
CA GLU A 463 -38.73 -20.96 9.54
C GLU A 463 -38.71 -21.48 8.09
N LEU A 464 -37.60 -22.07 7.63
CA LEU A 464 -37.42 -22.56 6.26
C LEU A 464 -37.88 -24.01 6.13
N SER A 465 -38.49 -24.32 4.99
CA SER A 465 -38.97 -25.69 4.69
C SER A 465 -37.85 -26.74 4.77
N GLN A 466 -36.65 -26.43 4.26
CA GLN A 466 -35.53 -27.37 4.24
C GLN A 466 -35.04 -27.81 5.64
N TRP A 467 -35.36 -27.04 6.69
CA TRP A 467 -35.02 -27.36 8.08
C TRP A 467 -36.16 -28.08 8.82
N ARG A 468 -37.33 -28.21 8.20
CA ARG A 468 -38.57 -28.76 8.78
C ARG A 468 -39.06 -30.02 8.08
N ASP A 469 -38.74 -30.19 6.80
CA ASP A 469 -39.23 -31.27 5.94
C ASP A 469 -38.10 -31.84 5.06
N PRO A 470 -38.04 -33.18 4.82
CA PRO A 470 -38.93 -34.22 5.35
C PRO A 470 -38.62 -34.63 6.80
N ILE A 471 -37.47 -34.21 7.33
CA ILE A 471 -37.04 -34.44 8.71
C ILE A 471 -37.04 -33.09 9.41
N ASP A 472 -37.68 -33.00 10.58
CA ASP A 472 -37.73 -31.76 11.37
C ASP A 472 -36.42 -31.53 12.15
N ILE A 473 -35.37 -31.22 11.40
CA ILE A 473 -34.01 -30.98 11.90
C ILE A 473 -33.99 -29.80 12.88
N ALA A 474 -34.82 -28.78 12.65
CA ALA A 474 -34.91 -27.64 13.55
C ALA A 474 -35.33 -28.06 14.97
N SER A 475 -36.30 -28.97 15.10
CA SER A 475 -36.71 -29.52 16.41
C SER A 475 -35.59 -30.34 17.04
N MET A 476 -34.88 -31.18 16.26
CA MET A 476 -33.72 -31.94 16.74
C MET A 476 -32.60 -31.04 17.27
N VAL A 477 -32.31 -29.93 16.59
CA VAL A 477 -31.31 -28.93 17.02
C VAL A 477 -31.74 -28.29 18.33
N TRP A 478 -33.01 -27.91 18.48
CA TRP A 478 -33.51 -27.33 19.72
C TRP A 478 -33.39 -28.28 20.92
N GLU A 479 -33.79 -29.54 20.74
CA GLU A 479 -33.65 -30.56 21.78
C GLU A 479 -32.18 -30.77 22.17
N ALA A 480 -31.26 -30.80 21.20
CA ALA A 480 -29.82 -30.91 21.47
C ALA A 480 -29.27 -29.69 22.23
N ARG A 481 -29.73 -28.48 21.90
CA ARG A 481 -29.35 -27.23 22.59
C ARG A 481 -29.87 -27.19 24.03
N GLU A 482 -31.06 -27.72 24.32
CA GLU A 482 -31.59 -27.83 25.68
C GLU A 482 -30.76 -28.80 26.54
N GLN A 483 -30.21 -29.86 25.93
CA GLN A 483 -29.35 -30.85 26.61
C GLN A 483 -27.91 -30.35 26.82
N LEU A 484 -27.47 -29.32 26.08
CA LEU A 484 -26.08 -28.85 26.05
C LEU A 484 -25.50 -28.53 27.44
N PRO A 485 -26.16 -27.78 28.35
CA PRO A 485 -25.60 -27.51 29.69
C PRO A 485 -25.28 -28.78 30.48
N GLY A 486 -26.16 -29.79 30.40
CA GLY A 486 -25.95 -31.08 31.06
C GLY A 486 -24.82 -31.90 30.43
N LEU A 487 -24.69 -31.87 29.10
CA LEU A 487 -23.58 -32.52 28.38
C LEU A 487 -22.24 -31.88 28.74
N LEU A 488 -22.18 -30.55 28.83
CA LEU A 488 -20.98 -29.82 29.25
C LEU A 488 -20.59 -30.18 30.70
N GLU A 489 -21.58 -30.33 31.58
CA GLU A 489 -21.33 -30.76 32.95
C GLU A 489 -20.77 -32.19 33.03
N GLN A 490 -21.29 -33.12 32.22
CA GLN A 490 -20.75 -34.48 32.11
C GLN A 490 -19.32 -34.49 31.55
N GLY A 491 -19.06 -33.68 30.52
CA GLY A 491 -17.76 -33.54 29.87
C GLY A 491 -16.67 -32.96 30.77
N ARG A 492 -17.01 -32.15 31.78
CA ARG A 492 -16.05 -31.60 32.74
C ARG A 492 -15.22 -32.67 33.46
N ASN A 493 -15.81 -33.85 33.71
CA ASN A 493 -15.11 -34.97 34.34
C ASN A 493 -14.16 -35.72 33.40
N HIS A 494 -14.19 -35.40 32.10
CA HIS A 494 -13.42 -36.05 31.04
C HIS A 494 -12.57 -35.05 30.24
N SER A 495 -12.45 -33.79 30.69
CA SER A 495 -11.84 -32.71 29.91
C SER A 495 -10.39 -33.02 29.52
N GLY A 496 -10.08 -32.89 28.23
CA GLY A 496 -8.73 -33.08 27.69
C GLY A 496 -8.39 -34.50 27.21
N ASN A 497 -9.34 -35.45 27.28
CA ASN A 497 -9.14 -36.83 26.85
C ASN A 497 -9.71 -37.16 25.46
N TRP A 498 -10.35 -36.19 24.79
CA TRP A 498 -10.94 -36.39 23.47
C TRP A 498 -10.01 -35.85 22.38
N ASP A 499 -9.74 -36.64 21.35
CA ASP A 499 -8.85 -36.26 20.22
C ASP A 499 -9.36 -36.84 18.88
N ASP A 500 -10.68 -36.96 18.74
CA ASP A 500 -11.31 -37.66 17.61
C ASP A 500 -11.99 -36.70 16.62
N ALA A 501 -11.37 -35.54 16.40
CA ALA A 501 -11.93 -34.46 15.59
C ALA A 501 -12.14 -34.85 14.13
N ASP A 502 -11.18 -35.57 13.54
CA ASP A 502 -11.26 -36.01 12.15
C ASP A 502 -12.38 -37.04 11.97
N SER A 503 -12.50 -38.04 12.85
CA SER A 503 -13.58 -39.04 12.76
C SER A 503 -14.95 -38.40 12.93
N LEU A 504 -15.09 -37.46 13.86
CA LEU A 504 -16.34 -36.70 14.00
C LEU A 504 -16.64 -35.88 12.74
N ALA A 505 -15.64 -35.28 12.10
CA ALA A 505 -15.82 -34.56 10.84
C ALA A 505 -16.32 -35.48 9.72
N PHE A 506 -15.77 -36.70 9.58
CA PHE A 506 -16.27 -37.70 8.64
C PHE A 506 -17.69 -38.16 8.98
N GLN A 507 -18.01 -38.33 10.27
CA GLN A 507 -19.36 -38.69 10.71
C GLN A 507 -20.39 -37.61 10.32
N MET A 508 -20.03 -36.32 10.39
CA MET A 508 -20.88 -35.20 9.93
C MET A 508 -21.19 -35.23 8.43
N LEU A 509 -20.44 -36.00 7.63
CA LEU A 509 -20.73 -36.19 6.21
C LEU A 509 -21.82 -37.24 5.94
N GLY A 510 -22.27 -37.97 6.96
CA GLY A 510 -23.25 -39.04 6.83
C GLY A 510 -24.65 -38.58 6.40
N ASP A 511 -25.50 -39.56 6.08
CA ASP A 511 -26.87 -39.36 5.58
C ASP A 511 -27.94 -39.35 6.69
N SER A 512 -27.55 -39.58 7.94
CA SER A 512 -28.43 -39.62 9.11
C SER A 512 -28.18 -38.42 10.04
N PRO A 513 -29.13 -37.48 10.17
CA PRO A 513 -28.97 -36.34 11.07
C PRO A 513 -28.97 -36.78 12.54
N ASP A 514 -29.67 -37.88 12.88
CA ASP A 514 -29.66 -38.47 14.23
C ASP A 514 -28.27 -38.96 14.63
N GLU A 515 -27.59 -39.70 13.75
CA GLU A 515 -26.24 -40.21 14.02
C GLU A 515 -25.23 -39.07 14.18
N ILE A 516 -25.35 -38.01 13.37
CA ILE A 516 -24.52 -36.81 13.50
C ILE A 516 -24.76 -36.13 14.86
N MET A 517 -26.03 -35.94 15.25
CA MET A 517 -26.38 -35.35 16.53
C MET A 517 -25.87 -36.17 17.72
N VAL A 518 -25.99 -37.50 17.65
CA VAL A 518 -25.44 -38.41 18.67
C VAL A 518 -23.92 -38.26 18.76
N GLY A 519 -23.21 -38.26 17.63
CA GLY A 519 -21.75 -38.09 17.61
C GLY A 519 -21.30 -36.80 18.27
N ILE A 520 -21.96 -35.68 17.98
CA ILE A 520 -21.65 -34.38 18.60
C ILE A 520 -21.92 -34.41 20.11
N LYS A 521 -23.08 -34.91 20.54
CA LYS A 521 -23.44 -35.00 21.96
C LYS A 521 -22.47 -35.90 22.74
N GLU A 522 -22.08 -37.03 22.16
CA GLU A 522 -21.09 -37.92 22.75
C GLU A 522 -19.72 -37.27 22.86
N ALA A 523 -19.27 -36.57 21.82
CA ALA A 523 -18.00 -35.84 21.86
C ALA A 523 -17.99 -34.81 23.01
N ILE A 524 -19.07 -34.04 23.17
CA ILE A 524 -19.22 -33.10 24.29
C ILE A 524 -19.18 -33.83 25.64
N ALA A 525 -19.95 -34.91 25.81
CA ALA A 525 -20.00 -35.68 27.05
C ALA A 525 -18.67 -36.39 27.39
N LYS A 526 -17.87 -36.72 26.37
CA LYS A 526 -16.52 -37.27 26.49
C LYS A 526 -15.45 -36.21 26.72
N GLY A 527 -15.82 -34.92 26.83
CA GLY A 527 -14.91 -33.84 27.20
C GLY A 527 -14.20 -33.14 26.04
N ALA A 528 -14.75 -33.21 24.81
CA ALA A 528 -14.27 -32.41 23.69
C ALA A 528 -14.36 -30.91 24.00
N THR A 529 -13.28 -30.19 23.73
CA THR A 529 -13.26 -28.73 23.94
C THR A 529 -14.07 -28.00 22.86
N ALA A 530 -14.49 -26.77 23.16
CA ALA A 530 -15.14 -25.88 22.20
C ALA A 530 -14.33 -25.71 20.89
N GLY A 531 -13.01 -25.52 21.02
CA GLY A 531 -12.11 -25.41 19.86
C GLY A 531 -12.05 -26.69 19.03
N GLN A 532 -11.96 -27.85 19.68
CA GLN A 532 -11.97 -29.16 19.02
C GLN A 532 -13.27 -29.45 18.26
N LEU A 533 -14.43 -29.13 18.85
CA LEU A 533 -15.72 -29.27 18.19
C LEU A 533 -15.85 -28.31 16.99
N GLY A 534 -15.43 -27.05 17.16
CA GLY A 534 -15.35 -26.11 16.05
C GLY A 534 -14.43 -26.58 14.92
N SER A 535 -13.27 -27.15 15.29
CA SER A 535 -12.29 -27.72 14.35
C SER A 535 -12.89 -28.87 13.52
N ALA A 536 -13.64 -29.78 14.16
CA ALA A 536 -14.32 -30.88 13.48
C ALA A 536 -15.40 -30.38 12.51
N VAL A 537 -16.24 -29.42 12.94
CA VAL A 537 -17.28 -28.81 12.08
C VAL A 537 -16.66 -28.08 10.89
N ALA A 538 -15.59 -27.30 11.10
CA ALA A 538 -14.88 -26.62 10.01
C ALA A 538 -14.28 -27.63 9.01
N HIS A 539 -13.65 -28.69 9.50
CA HIS A 539 -13.08 -29.73 8.64
C HIS A 539 -14.16 -30.47 7.84
N ALA A 540 -15.29 -30.81 8.44
CA ALA A 540 -16.42 -31.41 7.74
C ALA A 540 -16.96 -30.52 6.60
N ALA A 541 -17.04 -29.20 6.82
CA ALA A 541 -17.46 -28.28 5.77
C ALA A 541 -16.42 -28.18 4.62
N PHE A 542 -15.13 -28.20 4.93
CA PHE A 542 -14.07 -28.30 3.92
C PHE A 542 -14.14 -29.61 3.13
N LEU A 543 -14.44 -30.74 3.79
CA LEU A 543 -14.65 -32.02 3.12
C LEU A 543 -15.86 -31.99 2.18
N ARG A 544 -16.98 -31.35 2.56
CA ARG A 544 -18.13 -31.13 1.64
C ARG A 544 -17.73 -30.40 0.37
N MET A 545 -16.90 -29.36 0.50
CA MET A 545 -16.36 -28.63 -0.64
C MET A 545 -15.37 -29.48 -1.44
N ALA A 546 -14.47 -30.20 -0.78
CA ALA A 546 -13.48 -31.07 -1.43
C ALA A 546 -14.14 -32.24 -2.18
N HIS A 547 -15.32 -32.70 -1.75
CA HIS A 547 -16.13 -33.72 -2.43
C HIS A 547 -17.17 -33.16 -3.40
N PHE A 548 -17.28 -31.84 -3.56
CA PHE A 548 -18.24 -31.21 -4.46
C PHE A 548 -17.95 -31.59 -5.91
N HIS A 549 -18.95 -32.11 -6.64
CA HIS A 549 -18.75 -32.56 -8.01
C HIS A 549 -18.94 -31.41 -9.02
N THR A 550 -18.09 -31.33 -10.05
CA THR A 550 -18.14 -30.25 -11.06
C THR A 550 -19.35 -30.33 -12.01
N SER A 551 -20.17 -31.38 -11.89
CA SER A 551 -21.45 -31.51 -12.62
C SER A 551 -22.60 -30.74 -11.97
N ASN A 552 -22.46 -30.32 -10.71
CA ASN A 552 -23.45 -29.46 -10.06
C ASN A 552 -23.51 -28.10 -10.78
N GLU A 553 -24.58 -27.34 -10.58
CA GLU A 553 -24.65 -26.01 -11.16
C GLU A 553 -23.61 -25.10 -10.53
N PHE A 554 -23.08 -24.15 -11.30
CA PHE A 554 -22.08 -23.20 -10.80
C PHE A 554 -22.58 -22.43 -9.57
N ARG A 555 -23.90 -22.17 -9.48
CA ARG A 555 -24.51 -21.46 -8.34
C ARG A 555 -24.63 -22.32 -7.09
N ASP A 556 -24.57 -23.64 -7.20
CA ASP A 556 -24.67 -24.55 -6.05
C ASP A 556 -23.44 -24.47 -5.14
N TRP A 557 -22.32 -23.99 -5.68
CA TRP A 557 -21.13 -23.67 -4.90
C TRP A 557 -21.44 -22.66 -3.78
N ASP A 558 -22.29 -21.65 -4.03
CA ASP A 558 -22.65 -20.63 -3.03
C ASP A 558 -23.25 -21.24 -1.75
N THR A 559 -24.01 -22.34 -1.89
CA THR A 559 -24.60 -23.04 -0.75
C THR A 559 -23.52 -23.61 0.17
N VAL A 560 -22.55 -24.33 -0.39
CA VAL A 560 -21.43 -24.93 0.36
C VAL A 560 -20.54 -23.87 0.97
N HIS A 561 -20.35 -22.75 0.27
CA HIS A 561 -19.51 -21.64 0.73
C HIS A 561 -20.07 -20.97 1.99
N ASN A 562 -21.38 -20.76 2.05
CA ASN A 562 -22.02 -20.18 3.23
C ASN A 562 -21.83 -21.08 4.46
N THR A 563 -22.07 -22.39 4.32
CA THR A 563 -21.80 -23.38 5.37
C THR A 563 -20.34 -23.40 5.82
N LEU A 564 -19.40 -23.39 4.86
CA LEU A 564 -17.98 -23.42 5.17
C LEU A 564 -17.50 -22.18 5.90
N THR A 565 -17.93 -21.00 5.46
CA THR A 565 -17.52 -19.74 6.07
C THR A 565 -18.10 -19.59 7.47
N ALA A 566 -19.35 -19.99 7.68
CA ALA A 566 -19.96 -20.09 9.01
C ALA A 566 -19.26 -21.10 9.92
N ALA A 567 -18.83 -22.25 9.38
CA ALA A 567 -18.07 -23.25 10.13
C ALA A 567 -16.69 -22.74 10.58
N ASN A 568 -15.97 -22.08 9.68
CA ASN A 568 -14.69 -21.44 10.01
C ASN A 568 -14.90 -20.32 11.05
N ALA A 569 -15.90 -19.46 10.86
CA ALA A 569 -16.23 -18.41 11.81
C ALA A 569 -16.59 -18.95 13.19
N LEU A 570 -17.38 -20.03 13.26
CA LEU A 570 -17.71 -20.70 14.50
C LEU A 570 -16.44 -21.22 15.20
N HIS A 571 -15.56 -21.91 14.46
CA HIS A 571 -14.31 -22.43 15.02
C HIS A 571 -13.45 -21.30 15.59
N GLN A 572 -13.22 -20.23 14.82
CA GLN A 572 -12.40 -19.09 15.25
C GLN A 572 -13.04 -18.32 16.42
N ALA A 573 -14.37 -18.18 16.44
CA ALA A 573 -15.10 -17.58 17.55
C ALA A 573 -15.04 -18.43 18.82
N LEU A 574 -15.19 -19.75 18.74
CA LEU A 574 -15.12 -20.68 19.88
C LEU A 574 -13.72 -20.69 20.52
N LYS A 575 -12.66 -20.53 19.72
CA LYS A 575 -11.29 -20.37 20.26
C LYS A 575 -11.12 -19.10 21.10
N ARG A 576 -11.86 -18.03 20.78
CA ARG A 576 -11.78 -16.75 21.48
C ARG A 576 -12.77 -16.62 22.63
N THR A 577 -13.98 -17.14 22.46
CA THR A 577 -15.13 -16.95 23.38
C THR A 577 -15.89 -18.27 23.59
N PRO A 578 -15.31 -19.27 24.27
CA PRO A 578 -15.88 -20.61 24.43
C PRO A 578 -17.06 -20.65 25.43
N THR A 579 -18.18 -20.02 25.06
CA THR A 579 -19.39 -19.91 25.89
C THR A 579 -20.42 -20.98 25.52
N PRO A 580 -21.26 -21.44 26.48
CA PRO A 580 -22.35 -22.37 26.19
C PRO A 580 -23.29 -21.86 25.08
N GLU A 581 -23.55 -20.55 25.04
CA GLU A 581 -24.36 -19.90 24.02
C GLU A 581 -23.76 -20.05 22.63
N LEU A 582 -22.46 -19.79 22.47
CA LEU A 582 -21.79 -19.95 21.17
C LEU A 582 -21.66 -21.42 20.76
N MET A 583 -21.48 -22.33 21.72
CA MET A 583 -21.40 -23.78 21.47
C MET A 583 -22.69 -24.35 20.84
N ARG A 584 -23.84 -23.67 20.96
CA ARG A 584 -25.06 -24.03 20.20
C ARG A 584 -24.82 -24.08 18.69
N GLY A 585 -23.95 -23.20 18.20
CA GLY A 585 -23.59 -23.15 16.77
C GLY A 585 -22.99 -24.44 16.23
N VAL A 586 -22.41 -25.30 17.08
CA VAL A 586 -21.87 -26.61 16.65
C VAL A 586 -22.98 -27.48 16.05
N PHE A 587 -24.16 -27.51 16.68
CA PHE A 587 -25.31 -28.26 16.16
C PHE A 587 -25.87 -27.63 14.89
N ASP A 588 -26.01 -26.30 14.87
CA ASP A 588 -26.53 -25.56 13.73
C ASP A 588 -25.73 -25.80 12.47
N VAL A 589 -24.42 -25.54 12.54
CA VAL A 589 -23.56 -25.61 11.37
C VAL A 589 -23.40 -27.06 10.93
N ALA A 590 -23.31 -28.02 11.85
CA ALA A 590 -23.31 -29.44 11.50
C ALA A 590 -24.59 -29.86 10.74
N MET A 591 -25.74 -29.32 11.11
CA MET A 591 -26.98 -29.56 10.37
C MET A 591 -27.03 -28.86 9.02
N SER A 592 -26.41 -27.69 8.88
CA SER A 592 -26.20 -27.08 7.55
C SER A 592 -25.32 -27.98 6.66
N ILE A 593 -24.23 -28.54 7.20
CA ILE A 593 -23.35 -29.51 6.51
C ILE A 593 -24.13 -30.77 6.08
N TYR A 594 -25.07 -31.22 6.91
CA TYR A 594 -25.97 -32.32 6.58
C TYR A 594 -26.93 -31.94 5.45
N LEU A 595 -27.49 -30.74 5.45
CA LEU A 595 -28.39 -30.27 4.39
C LEU A 595 -27.67 -30.15 3.04
N ASP A 596 -26.37 -29.85 3.05
CA ASP A 596 -25.54 -29.76 1.84
C ASP A 596 -25.19 -31.13 1.22
N ARG A 597 -25.52 -32.26 1.89
CA ARG A 597 -25.11 -33.62 1.47
C ARG A 597 -25.49 -33.98 0.02
N PHE A 598 -26.59 -33.43 -0.48
CA PHE A 598 -27.09 -33.71 -1.84
C PHE A 598 -26.11 -33.25 -2.93
N LEU A 599 -25.23 -32.30 -2.61
CA LEU A 599 -24.21 -31.76 -3.51
C LEU A 599 -22.99 -32.69 -3.67
N ASN A 600 -22.97 -33.81 -2.93
CA ASN A 600 -21.91 -34.82 -2.98
C ASN A 600 -22.45 -36.21 -3.35
N MET A 601 -23.48 -36.30 -4.20
CA MET A 601 -24.04 -37.59 -4.65
C MET A 601 -23.92 -37.80 -6.17
N PRO A 602 -22.97 -38.63 -6.65
CA PRO A 602 -21.89 -39.27 -5.90
C PRO A 602 -20.80 -38.25 -5.49
N PRO A 603 -19.98 -38.56 -4.46
CA PRO A 603 -18.94 -37.65 -4.01
C PRO A 603 -17.78 -37.64 -5.01
N GLN A 604 -17.19 -36.47 -5.24
CA GLN A 604 -15.95 -36.38 -6.02
C GLN A 604 -14.84 -37.16 -5.32
N ARG A 605 -14.09 -37.97 -6.08
CA ARG A 605 -12.91 -38.65 -5.55
C ARG A 605 -11.79 -37.64 -5.33
N LEU A 606 -11.18 -37.66 -4.13
CA LEU A 606 -10.04 -36.80 -3.83
C LEU A 606 -8.76 -37.33 -4.50
N PRO A 607 -7.85 -36.44 -4.93
CA PRO A 607 -6.52 -36.78 -5.44
C PRO A 607 -5.73 -37.74 -4.54
N ASP A 608 -4.98 -38.66 -5.16
CA ASP A 608 -4.06 -39.57 -4.45
C ASP A 608 -2.80 -38.80 -4.01
N ALA A 609 -2.24 -39.15 -2.84
CA ALA A 609 -1.01 -38.56 -2.27
C ALA A 609 0.23 -39.48 -2.44
N GLY A 610 0.18 -40.44 -3.36
CA GLY A 610 1.25 -41.43 -3.56
C GLY A 610 2.45 -40.89 -4.36
N PRO A 611 3.56 -41.65 -4.49
CA PRO A 611 4.78 -41.23 -5.19
C PRO A 611 4.58 -40.85 -6.67
N SER A 612 3.50 -41.33 -7.30
CA SER A 612 3.11 -40.95 -8.68
C SER A 612 2.40 -39.61 -8.78
N ALA A 613 2.07 -38.99 -7.64
CA ALA A 613 1.44 -37.69 -7.52
C ALA A 613 2.45 -36.55 -7.32
N ASP A 614 3.75 -36.83 -7.33
CA ASP A 614 4.80 -35.84 -7.08
C ASP A 614 4.67 -34.61 -7.99
N PHE A 615 4.67 -33.43 -7.39
CA PHE A 615 4.63 -32.15 -8.08
C PHE A 615 5.84 -31.32 -7.63
N PRO A 616 6.85 -31.15 -8.50
CA PRO A 616 8.14 -30.57 -8.10
C PRO A 616 8.01 -29.14 -7.59
N ALA A 617 8.76 -28.80 -6.54
CA ALA A 617 8.69 -27.49 -5.89
C ALA A 617 8.99 -26.32 -6.84
N GLU A 618 9.90 -26.53 -7.80
CA GLU A 618 10.26 -25.54 -8.83
C GLU A 618 9.15 -25.27 -9.85
N GLN A 619 8.10 -26.09 -9.88
CA GLN A 619 6.96 -25.96 -10.80
C GLN A 619 5.75 -25.28 -10.17
N LEU A 620 5.86 -24.71 -8.97
CA LEU A 620 4.75 -24.09 -8.25
C LEU A 620 4.00 -23.03 -9.08
N ASP A 621 4.71 -22.25 -9.90
CA ASP A 621 4.11 -21.27 -10.81
C ASP A 621 3.18 -21.90 -11.88
N ARG A 622 3.34 -23.19 -12.22
CA ARG A 622 2.44 -23.88 -13.16
C ARG A 622 1.01 -23.97 -12.62
N ILE A 623 0.80 -23.93 -11.29
CA ILE A 623 -0.54 -23.85 -10.70
C ILE A 623 -1.27 -22.57 -11.16
N LEU A 624 -0.53 -21.46 -11.30
CA LEU A 624 -1.07 -20.20 -11.82
C LEU A 624 -1.43 -20.32 -13.31
N GLU A 625 -0.64 -21.04 -14.09
CA GLU A 625 -0.90 -21.27 -15.53
C GLU A 625 -2.13 -22.15 -15.75
N MET A 626 -2.34 -23.17 -14.89
CA MET A 626 -3.50 -24.07 -14.98
C MET A 626 -4.83 -23.31 -14.96
N VAL A 627 -4.91 -22.23 -14.19
CA VAL A 627 -6.15 -21.46 -14.02
C VAL A 627 -6.33 -20.32 -15.03
N ASP A 628 -5.40 -20.19 -15.97
CA ASP A 628 -5.61 -19.41 -17.18
C ASP A 628 -6.49 -20.16 -18.19
N VAL A 629 -6.74 -21.45 -17.95
CA VAL A 629 -7.62 -22.31 -18.75
C VAL A 629 -8.83 -22.73 -17.90
N ARG A 630 -10.03 -22.60 -18.46
CA ARG A 630 -11.28 -23.00 -17.78
C ARG A 630 -11.30 -24.50 -17.49
N GLN A 631 -11.96 -24.87 -16.39
CA GLN A 631 -12.28 -26.26 -16.02
C GLN A 631 -11.08 -27.16 -15.70
N GLN A 632 -9.93 -26.61 -15.32
CA GLN A 632 -8.78 -27.37 -14.81
C GLN A 632 -8.89 -27.69 -13.31
N VAL A 633 -10.08 -28.07 -12.85
CA VAL A 633 -10.41 -28.21 -11.41
C VAL A 633 -9.64 -29.37 -10.78
N GLU A 634 -9.69 -30.55 -11.41
CA GLU A 634 -9.10 -31.76 -10.85
C GLU A 634 -7.59 -31.79 -11.05
N GLU A 635 -7.09 -31.25 -12.18
CA GLU A 635 -5.67 -31.10 -12.46
C GLU A 635 -5.00 -30.17 -11.44
N THR A 636 -5.65 -29.05 -11.12
CA THR A 636 -5.15 -28.11 -10.09
C THR A 636 -5.16 -28.78 -8.72
N ALA A 637 -6.21 -29.52 -8.38
CA ALA A 637 -6.31 -30.27 -7.12
C ALA A 637 -5.22 -31.33 -6.98
N GLN A 638 -4.94 -32.06 -8.07
CA GLN A 638 -3.89 -33.07 -8.11
C GLN A 638 -2.50 -32.45 -7.94
N ALA A 639 -2.23 -31.30 -8.58
CA ALA A 639 -0.98 -30.57 -8.42
C ALA A 639 -0.77 -30.09 -6.97
N VAL A 640 -1.81 -29.50 -6.36
CA VAL A 640 -1.76 -29.04 -4.96
C VAL A 640 -1.57 -30.21 -3.99
N SER A 641 -2.28 -31.32 -4.19
CA SER A 641 -2.10 -32.53 -3.39
C SER A 641 -0.70 -33.11 -3.54
N GLY A 642 -0.17 -33.12 -4.76
CA GLY A 642 1.18 -33.57 -5.07
C GLY A 642 2.26 -32.76 -4.38
N TYR A 643 2.13 -31.42 -4.46
CA TYR A 643 3.07 -30.50 -3.84
C TYR A 643 3.13 -30.69 -2.32
N LEU A 644 1.97 -30.90 -1.67
CA LEU A 644 1.89 -31.15 -0.23
C LEU A 644 2.43 -32.52 0.19
N ALA A 645 2.44 -33.51 -0.72
CA ALA A 645 3.01 -34.84 -0.47
C ALA A 645 4.53 -34.89 -0.72
N GLY A 646 5.07 -33.95 -1.51
CA GLY A 646 6.49 -33.81 -1.83
C GLY A 646 7.28 -33.06 -0.76
N ASP A 647 8.42 -32.48 -1.17
CA ASP A 647 9.33 -31.67 -0.34
C ASP A 647 9.06 -30.15 -0.43
N GLY A 648 7.95 -29.77 -1.05
CA GLY A 648 7.53 -28.38 -1.21
C GLY A 648 7.25 -27.68 0.12
N ASN A 649 7.52 -26.37 0.18
CA ASN A 649 7.26 -25.56 1.35
C ASN A 649 5.77 -25.13 1.39
N PRO A 650 4.98 -25.55 2.39
CA PRO A 650 3.55 -25.22 2.45
C PRO A 650 3.23 -23.71 2.47
N ALA A 651 4.15 -22.88 2.97
CA ALA A 651 3.98 -21.43 2.97
C ALA A 651 4.01 -20.85 1.54
N ASP A 652 4.88 -21.39 0.68
CA ASP A 652 4.99 -20.93 -0.72
C ASP A 652 3.73 -21.32 -1.50
N LEU A 653 3.17 -22.51 -1.26
CA LEU A 653 1.88 -22.93 -1.82
C LEU A 653 0.75 -22.02 -1.37
N THR A 654 0.67 -21.72 -0.07
CA THR A 654 -0.37 -20.83 0.49
C THR A 654 -0.31 -19.45 -0.18
N ALA A 655 0.89 -18.88 -0.28
CA ALA A 655 1.11 -17.61 -0.95
C ALA A 655 0.75 -17.66 -2.45
N THR A 656 1.02 -18.79 -3.11
CA THR A 656 0.69 -19.01 -4.53
C THR A 656 -0.83 -19.08 -4.75
N LEU A 657 -1.58 -19.76 -3.87
CA LEU A 657 -3.04 -19.79 -3.94
C LEU A 657 -3.65 -18.41 -3.60
N GLY A 658 -3.02 -17.64 -2.71
CA GLY A 658 -3.39 -16.24 -2.47
C GLY A 658 -3.21 -15.39 -3.72
N ARG A 659 -2.06 -15.52 -4.40
CA ARG A 659 -1.78 -14.85 -5.67
C ARG A 659 -2.73 -15.29 -6.78
N MET A 660 -3.06 -16.58 -6.84
CA MET A 660 -4.05 -17.15 -7.77
C MET A 660 -5.39 -16.45 -7.63
N MET A 661 -5.91 -16.30 -6.41
CA MET A 661 -7.15 -15.58 -6.14
C MET A 661 -7.04 -14.08 -6.53
N LEU A 662 -5.97 -13.38 -6.13
CA LEU A 662 -5.79 -11.95 -6.39
C LEU A 662 -5.56 -11.62 -7.88
N ARG A 663 -5.22 -12.59 -8.72
CA ARG A 663 -5.16 -12.42 -10.18
C ARG A 663 -6.54 -12.20 -10.78
N GLU A 664 -7.58 -12.73 -10.17
CA GLU A 664 -8.96 -12.66 -10.61
C GLU A 664 -9.69 -11.39 -10.12
N ASP A 665 -10.81 -11.08 -10.77
CA ASP A 665 -11.84 -10.18 -10.24
C ASP A 665 -12.64 -10.95 -9.18
N ALA A 666 -11.97 -11.25 -8.07
CA ALA A 666 -12.42 -12.12 -6.99
C ALA A 666 -13.71 -11.59 -6.34
N ASN A 667 -14.62 -12.50 -5.99
CA ASN A 667 -15.90 -12.14 -5.37
C ASN A 667 -15.85 -12.35 -3.85
N PHE A 668 -16.99 -12.09 -3.19
CA PHE A 668 -17.15 -12.22 -1.75
C PHE A 668 -16.67 -13.57 -1.19
N HIS A 669 -17.13 -14.68 -1.77
CA HIS A 669 -16.77 -16.03 -1.31
C HIS A 669 -15.31 -16.37 -1.64
N SER A 670 -14.73 -15.83 -2.72
CA SER A 670 -13.31 -16.00 -3.02
C SER A 670 -12.42 -15.60 -1.84
N PHE A 671 -12.66 -14.41 -1.27
CA PHE A 671 -11.90 -13.91 -0.12
C PHE A 671 -12.18 -14.70 1.16
N GLN A 672 -13.45 -15.02 1.45
CA GLN A 672 -13.79 -15.75 2.67
C GLN A 672 -13.21 -17.17 2.67
N ILE A 673 -13.28 -17.89 1.54
CA ILE A 673 -12.83 -19.29 1.45
C ILE A 673 -11.30 -19.37 1.47
N ALA A 674 -10.61 -18.47 0.75
CA ALA A 674 -9.15 -18.41 0.80
C ALA A 674 -8.66 -18.13 2.22
N GLU A 675 -9.22 -17.14 2.90
CA GLU A 675 -8.87 -16.80 4.28
C GLU A 675 -9.19 -17.94 5.26
N ALA A 676 -10.37 -18.56 5.13
CA ALA A 676 -10.76 -19.70 5.96
C ALA A 676 -9.80 -20.88 5.75
N ALA A 677 -9.45 -21.17 4.50
CA ALA A 677 -8.56 -22.27 4.15
C ALA A 677 -7.16 -22.05 4.73
N PHE A 678 -6.61 -20.84 4.62
CA PHE A 678 -5.29 -20.53 5.19
C PHE A 678 -5.27 -20.71 6.70
N LYS A 679 -6.29 -20.19 7.42
CA LYS A 679 -6.42 -20.39 8.87
C LYS A 679 -6.59 -21.85 9.25
N GLN A 680 -7.46 -22.59 8.55
CA GLN A 680 -7.66 -24.01 8.86
C GLN A 680 -6.43 -24.86 8.51
N PHE A 681 -5.68 -24.48 7.48
CA PHE A 681 -4.46 -25.16 7.08
C PHE A 681 -3.30 -24.93 8.05
N ASP A 682 -3.11 -23.70 8.56
CA ASP A 682 -2.08 -23.40 9.57
C ASP A 682 -2.20 -24.30 10.81
N GLU A 683 -3.42 -24.65 11.20
CA GLU A 683 -3.70 -25.51 12.35
C GLU A 683 -3.56 -27.01 12.04
N ARG A 684 -3.38 -27.39 10.76
CA ARG A 684 -3.43 -28.78 10.27
C ARG A 684 -2.29 -29.12 9.31
N GLN A 685 -1.19 -28.34 9.31
CA GLN A 685 -0.07 -28.60 8.42
C GLN A 685 0.52 -29.99 8.67
N GLY A 686 0.85 -30.69 7.58
CA GLY A 686 1.39 -32.06 7.64
C GLY A 686 0.37 -33.14 7.99
N THR A 687 -0.93 -32.83 8.07
CA THR A 687 -2.00 -33.82 8.26
C THR A 687 -2.82 -34.01 7.00
N GLU A 688 -3.51 -35.15 6.92
CA GLU A 688 -4.45 -35.44 5.84
C GLU A 688 -5.61 -34.43 5.81
N SER A 689 -6.08 -34.00 6.98
CA SER A 689 -7.10 -32.95 7.10
C SER A 689 -6.62 -31.60 6.56
N GLY A 690 -5.34 -31.25 6.75
CA GLY A 690 -4.74 -30.08 6.12
C GLY A 690 -4.70 -30.20 4.60
N ARG A 691 -4.37 -31.38 4.07
CA ARG A 691 -4.41 -31.68 2.63
C ARG A 691 -5.82 -31.50 2.06
N HIS A 692 -6.85 -32.00 2.76
CA HIS A 692 -8.26 -31.84 2.36
C HIS A 692 -8.67 -30.37 2.22
N VAL A 693 -8.25 -29.51 3.17
CA VAL A 693 -8.53 -28.07 3.14
C VAL A 693 -7.96 -27.43 1.87
N MET A 694 -6.70 -27.71 1.55
CA MET A 694 -6.01 -27.11 0.41
C MET A 694 -6.52 -27.65 -0.93
N ILE A 695 -6.87 -28.94 -1.00
CA ILE A 695 -7.57 -29.53 -2.16
C ILE A 695 -8.92 -28.83 -2.38
N GLY A 696 -9.70 -28.65 -1.33
CA GLY A 696 -10.98 -27.95 -1.42
C GLY A 696 -10.79 -26.52 -1.96
N LEU A 697 -9.86 -25.75 -1.38
CA LEU A 697 -9.56 -24.39 -1.82
C LEU A 697 -9.15 -24.34 -3.28
N SER A 698 -8.21 -25.20 -3.71
CA SER A 698 -7.70 -25.19 -5.07
C SER A 698 -8.77 -25.54 -6.09
N ARG A 699 -9.63 -26.52 -5.76
CA ARG A 699 -10.78 -26.89 -6.59
C ARG A 699 -11.75 -25.72 -6.74
N PHE A 700 -12.10 -25.06 -5.63
CA PHE A 700 -12.98 -23.90 -5.65
C PHE A 700 -12.40 -22.75 -6.51
N LEU A 701 -11.15 -22.35 -6.26
CA LEU A 701 -10.52 -21.26 -7.00
C LEU A 701 -10.39 -21.59 -8.50
N ALA A 702 -10.04 -22.83 -8.86
CA ALA A 702 -9.97 -23.28 -10.25
C ALA A 702 -11.35 -23.33 -10.94
N ALA A 703 -12.40 -23.72 -10.20
CA ALA A 703 -13.77 -23.72 -10.73
C ALA A 703 -14.28 -22.30 -11.05
N HIS A 704 -13.75 -21.29 -10.37
CA HIS A 704 -14.13 -19.88 -10.52
C HIS A 704 -13.16 -19.06 -11.39
N SER A 705 -12.18 -19.71 -12.02
CA SER A 705 -11.16 -19.06 -12.84
C SER A 705 -11.13 -19.60 -14.28
N PRO A 706 -10.70 -18.80 -15.27
CA PRO A 706 -10.40 -17.37 -15.19
C PRO A 706 -11.64 -16.47 -15.29
N THR A 707 -11.54 -15.29 -14.69
CA THR A 707 -12.45 -14.13 -14.74
C THR A 707 -11.91 -13.05 -15.72
N PRO A 708 -12.59 -11.90 -15.91
CA PRO A 708 -12.10 -10.83 -16.80
C PRO A 708 -10.80 -10.13 -16.37
N ARG A 709 -10.41 -10.19 -15.10
CA ARG A 709 -9.18 -9.57 -14.52
C ARG A 709 -9.03 -8.06 -14.75
N ALA A 710 -10.13 -7.33 -14.85
CA ALA A 710 -10.12 -5.87 -15.07
C ALA A 710 -9.53 -5.10 -13.88
N GLU A 711 -9.73 -5.61 -12.66
CA GLU A 711 -9.15 -5.02 -11.45
C GLU A 711 -7.64 -5.19 -11.42
N GLY A 712 -7.18 -6.38 -11.83
CA GLY A 712 -5.77 -6.70 -11.98
C GLY A 712 -5.08 -5.77 -12.97
N GLN A 713 -5.70 -5.54 -14.14
CA GLN A 713 -5.17 -4.60 -15.13
C GLN A 713 -5.04 -3.18 -14.56
N THR A 714 -6.05 -2.70 -13.83
CA THR A 714 -6.01 -1.37 -13.19
C THR A 714 -4.88 -1.25 -12.17
N TYR A 715 -4.71 -2.28 -11.33
CA TYR A 715 -3.61 -2.33 -10.36
C TYR A 715 -2.23 -2.35 -11.05
N GLN A 716 -2.07 -3.14 -12.12
CA GLN A 716 -0.82 -3.17 -12.89
C GLN A 716 -0.49 -1.82 -13.52
N ILE A 717 -1.50 -1.11 -14.05
CA ILE A 717 -1.31 0.27 -14.53
C ILE A 717 -0.79 1.15 -13.39
N ALA A 718 -1.41 1.13 -12.21
CA ALA A 718 -0.96 1.92 -11.07
C ALA A 718 0.48 1.56 -10.62
N LEU A 719 0.82 0.27 -10.59
CA LEU A 719 2.15 -0.22 -10.22
C LEU A 719 3.23 0.25 -11.20
N ARG A 720 2.96 0.15 -12.51
CA ARG A 720 3.86 0.65 -13.56
C ARG A 720 4.02 2.17 -13.46
N LEU A 721 2.93 2.89 -13.15
CA LEU A 721 3.00 4.34 -12.92
C LEU A 721 3.92 4.69 -11.75
N GLN A 722 3.81 3.95 -10.64
CA GLN A 722 4.62 4.13 -9.43
C GLN A 722 6.11 3.87 -9.69
N ARG A 723 6.43 2.92 -10.58
CA ARG A 723 7.81 2.61 -11.02
C ARG A 723 8.39 3.61 -12.02
N GLY A 724 7.60 4.59 -12.46
CA GLY A 724 8.02 5.56 -13.47
C GLY A 724 8.01 5.01 -14.91
N GLU A 725 7.38 3.86 -15.16
CA GLU A 725 7.30 3.29 -16.50
C GLU A 725 6.37 4.11 -17.42
N GLU A 726 6.63 4.04 -18.73
CA GLU A 726 5.75 4.58 -19.76
C GLU A 726 4.60 3.61 -20.04
N ILE A 727 3.37 4.14 -19.98
CA ILE A 727 2.13 3.36 -20.23
C ILE A 727 1.53 3.69 -21.60
N TYR A 728 1.84 4.87 -22.13
CA TYR A 728 1.52 5.24 -23.49
C TYR A 728 2.66 4.76 -24.41
N GLN A 729 2.31 4.21 -25.58
CA GLN A 729 3.22 3.97 -26.70
C GLN A 729 2.68 4.71 -27.91
#